data_AF-A0A1K1M546-F1
#
_entry.id   AF-A0A1K1M546-F1
#
_cell.length_a   1.000
_cell.length_b   1.000
_cell.length_c   1.000
_cell.angle_alpha   90.00
_cell.angle_beta   90.00
_cell.angle_gamma   90.00
#
_symmetry.space_group_name_H-M   'P 1'
#
loop_
_entity.id
_entity.type
_entity.pdbx_description
1 polymer ?
#
loop_
_entity_poly.entity_id
_entity_poly.type
_entity_poly.pdbx_seq_one_letter_code
_entity_poly.pdbx_strand_id
1 'polypeptide(L)'
;MRQKTIMLLLLFCTLATHAQVVLYSDINYGGIAISFPVGNYRLADMNAAGFPDDGLSSFSIPTGYQITFFADDNFTGKTFSSTASSTWIGTEWNDQVTSFIVSMIPPSQGTANWIWSPNAGPANTWIAFRKKLSLASKPASALTKIAAENKYWLYVNNQLVVKDGGLSIRPDLVNTYYDEVDIAPYLQAGENTIAVLVWYKGGQNGYSERAVGNGGLLFDAGSVVVSDDTWKYSVHPSFGATTQLILNGQDYKWIAFPVSYNAANEPAGWTSAGFNDASWATAVKKGLPPVAPWNSLVPRGIPFWREAELSNYQNSIPTSVTANTTITGTVGTNIQLRPYLHVNAPAGVKIKITVNRHYWQEYITKAGDQEFECFAWQNSSNHTVTYDFSNVTGTVQILGLKYRESSYNVDITGQFNSSDASLNTLWTKAKNTSKVCMRDQYYDCPDRERGQWWGDVSEQILYSFYLYDSSVNKLTRKAFRELMNTQKGNGSLYTTAPGTSFHLPDQNLAAVAMIWKYYMYSGDRALLQEIYPQLKKYIQFCVASSNADGMLLLQNDAWNWIDWGTNIDPVPVGSANTVFNALYISVLETAVNTANLLGQTADATYFQELQTKVKNNFNNYFWNSASRAYMSSNVSSRLVDDRSNAWALSTGLANDQQKAGALSVLKNRNDAGPYQEMYVEENLFKLDPTAAVTRMKNRFAPMINSWSSTLWEDFTESNSNAGYSSNNHAWSAGPLYVMSAYLLGIRPTQPAYAEFIFAPQPGGLTQFAGVVPSVKGNIVASVSLDSTGFTQSLTSPSGTTAIVSVPKDVLPTLISEIKVGGITVWKNGTFLGGVSGVTFFQQNDVSVQFKVSPGSWEFTALPFSSTDPVITYVDCNYSGTAVSLPVGNYTLAQMNAKGIPDDAISSLVVAEGYKVMLYADDNFTGQTETLTANNNCITWSALHDKTTSIRVLTNGVTNLSGTYFIQNRASGLQMDVNGASTADGASVIHSAYNGNANQQFIFTHLGDGNYKILAKHSSKSLDVNGASLLNGTNVIQYPYHDPVESHQNFIIVATGDGYYKMIAKHSGKVLQVNGASGGGLVHQWSNIGQINGQWSFTAAAAAVAAATTSSFSVDPNPVTNMITVKLTAKKEEKAYMRIYNASGTLVRPAQKIYSGQQFNLSALPAGVYIVNVTIGDKVESKTVVKY
;
A
#
# COMPACT_ATOMS: atom_id res chain seq x y z
N MET A 1 11.99 63.97 -14.96
CA MET A 1 13.35 63.83 -14.38
C MET A 1 13.38 63.57 -12.86
N ARG A 2 12.35 62.97 -12.25
CA ARG A 2 12.30 62.57 -10.82
C ARG A 2 11.78 61.14 -10.61
N GLN A 3 12.03 60.23 -11.55
CA GLN A 3 11.64 58.80 -11.44
C GLN A 3 12.82 57.82 -11.61
N LYS A 4 14.00 58.29 -12.05
CA LYS A 4 15.20 57.45 -12.14
C LYS A 4 15.98 57.30 -10.83
N THR A 5 15.70 58.12 -9.82
CA THR A 5 16.43 58.09 -8.53
C THR A 5 15.76 57.19 -7.48
N ILE A 6 14.46 56.93 -7.58
CA ILE A 6 13.74 56.04 -6.63
C ILE A 6 13.91 54.56 -7.01
N MET A 7 14.05 54.26 -8.31
CA MET A 7 14.28 52.90 -8.79
C MET A 7 15.72 52.40 -8.54
N LEU A 8 16.67 53.30 -8.30
CA LEU A 8 18.04 52.95 -7.91
C LEU A 8 18.17 52.67 -6.40
N LEU A 9 17.30 53.24 -5.56
CA LEU A 9 17.28 52.95 -4.11
C LEU A 9 16.54 51.64 -3.77
N LEU A 10 15.52 51.26 -4.56
CA LEU A 10 14.81 49.97 -4.39
C LEU A 10 15.59 48.76 -4.92
N LEU A 11 16.57 48.98 -5.80
CA LEU A 11 17.46 47.92 -6.29
C LEU A 11 18.56 47.54 -5.28
N PHE A 12 18.85 48.39 -4.30
CA PHE A 12 19.81 48.09 -3.23
C PHE A 12 19.17 47.42 -1.99
N CYS A 13 17.85 47.45 -1.84
CA CYS A 13 17.16 46.84 -0.69
C CYS A 13 16.55 45.46 -0.94
N THR A 14 16.79 44.83 -2.09
CA THR A 14 16.34 43.45 -2.37
C THR A 14 17.45 42.50 -2.84
N LEU A 15 18.71 42.91 -2.72
CA LEU A 15 19.91 42.10 -2.97
C LEU A 15 20.70 41.91 -1.67
N ALA A 16 20.14 41.14 -0.74
CA ALA A 16 20.85 40.75 0.47
C ALA A 16 20.66 39.25 0.77
N THR A 17 21.12 38.41 -0.15
CA THR A 17 21.53 37.03 0.16
C THR A 17 22.79 36.69 -0.62
N HIS A 18 23.84 37.51 -0.45
CA HIS A 18 25.18 36.95 -0.53
C HIS A 18 25.28 35.85 0.54
N ALA A 19 26.03 34.78 0.31
CA ALA A 19 26.33 33.87 1.41
C ALA A 19 27.11 34.67 2.47
N GLN A 20 26.62 34.69 3.71
CA GLN A 20 27.17 35.49 4.80
C GLN A 20 27.92 34.57 5.76
N VAL A 21 29.00 35.08 6.35
CA VAL A 21 29.64 34.39 7.48
C VAL A 21 28.73 34.55 8.69
N VAL A 22 28.44 33.45 9.39
CA VAL A 22 27.61 33.50 10.61
C VAL A 22 28.50 33.29 11.82
N LEU A 23 28.45 34.22 12.76
CA LEU A 23 29.12 34.12 14.06
C LEU A 23 28.13 33.63 15.11
N TYR A 24 28.58 32.74 15.99
CA TYR A 24 27.78 32.09 17.03
C TYR A 24 28.42 32.31 18.40
N SER A 25 27.59 32.66 19.39
CA SER A 25 28.10 32.92 20.73
C SER A 25 28.55 31.68 21.49
N ASP A 26 28.05 30.50 21.10
CA ASP A 26 28.38 29.24 21.76
C ASP A 26 29.07 28.29 20.78
N ILE A 27 29.71 27.25 21.32
CA ILE A 27 30.28 26.16 20.52
C ILE A 27 29.18 25.40 19.76
N ASN A 28 29.57 24.64 18.74
CA ASN A 28 28.69 23.82 17.89
C ASN A 28 27.55 24.61 17.23
N TYR A 29 27.82 25.86 16.83
CA TYR A 29 26.85 26.76 16.19
C TYR A 29 25.61 27.07 17.06
N GLY A 30 25.80 27.11 18.38
CA GLY A 30 24.77 27.45 19.36
C GLY A 30 24.75 28.94 19.75
N GLY A 31 23.79 29.33 20.58
CA GLY A 31 23.71 30.69 21.12
C GLY A 31 23.19 31.75 20.14
N ILE A 32 23.61 33.00 20.35
CA ILE A 32 23.27 34.14 19.48
C ILE A 32 23.97 33.96 18.14
N ALA A 33 23.22 34.03 17.04
CA ALA A 33 23.72 33.85 15.69
C ALA A 33 23.48 35.12 14.85
N ILE A 34 24.56 35.74 14.36
CA ILE A 34 24.50 36.96 13.54
C ILE A 34 25.28 36.76 12.25
N SER A 35 24.67 37.16 11.13
CA SER A 35 25.23 37.00 9.79
C SER A 35 25.89 38.30 9.31
N PHE A 36 27.10 38.19 8.80
CA PHE A 36 27.90 39.30 8.30
C PHE A 36 28.28 39.08 6.82
N PRO A 37 27.90 40.02 5.90
CA PRO A 37 28.36 39.98 4.51
C PRO A 37 29.86 40.30 4.38
N VAL A 38 30.35 40.37 3.14
CA VAL A 38 31.71 40.86 2.85
C VAL A 38 31.85 42.29 3.35
N GLY A 39 32.87 42.55 4.16
CA GLY A 39 33.04 43.84 4.81
C GLY A 39 34.06 43.79 5.94
N ASN A 40 34.33 44.96 6.48
CA ASN A 40 35.23 45.17 7.61
C ASN A 40 34.37 45.60 8.81
N TYR A 41 34.38 44.82 9.88
CA TYR A 41 33.52 45.00 11.04
C TYR A 41 34.34 45.33 12.27
N ARG A 42 34.18 46.57 12.76
CA ARG A 42 34.71 47.02 14.04
C ARG A 42 33.78 46.63 15.17
N LEU A 43 34.24 46.81 16.41
CA LEU A 43 33.43 46.59 17.61
C LEU A 43 32.08 47.33 17.55
N ALA A 44 32.07 48.58 17.05
CA ALA A 44 30.85 49.36 16.89
C ALA A 44 29.85 48.70 15.92
N ASP A 45 30.34 48.06 14.85
CA ASP A 45 29.50 47.37 13.85
C ASP A 45 28.95 46.05 14.41
N MET A 46 29.74 45.33 15.21
CA MET A 46 29.31 44.11 15.91
C MET A 46 28.19 44.41 16.91
N ASN A 47 28.39 45.43 17.75
CA ASN A 47 27.40 45.88 18.72
C ASN A 47 26.11 46.35 18.05
N ALA A 48 26.20 47.09 16.93
CA ALA A 48 25.04 47.51 16.15
C ALA A 48 24.28 46.33 15.53
N ALA A 49 24.98 45.25 15.18
CA ALA A 49 24.40 44.00 14.68
C ALA A 49 23.89 43.08 15.81
N GLY A 50 24.06 43.44 17.08
CA GLY A 50 23.62 42.65 18.24
C GLY A 50 24.53 41.47 18.58
N PHE A 51 25.78 41.46 18.09
CA PHE A 51 26.78 40.47 18.49
C PHE A 51 27.72 41.08 19.55
N PRO A 52 27.82 40.51 20.76
CA PRO A 52 28.60 41.10 21.84
C PRO A 52 30.10 41.06 21.58
N ASP A 53 30.82 42.06 22.10
CA ASP A 53 32.29 42.05 22.18
C ASP A 53 32.75 40.77 22.87
N ASP A 54 33.85 40.20 22.40
CA ASP A 54 34.42 38.98 22.98
C ASP A 54 33.37 37.87 23.15
N GLY A 55 32.41 37.79 22.23
CA GLY A 55 31.31 36.83 22.32
C GLY A 55 31.44 35.61 21.43
N LEU A 56 32.54 35.44 20.68
CA LEU A 56 32.63 34.43 19.62
C LEU A 56 33.16 33.08 20.14
N SER A 57 32.36 32.02 19.94
CA SER A 57 32.77 30.64 20.25
C SER A 57 32.79 29.70 19.03
N SER A 58 31.95 29.93 18.01
CA SER A 58 31.96 29.16 16.76
C SER A 58 31.49 29.99 15.56
N PHE A 59 31.79 29.57 14.33
CA PHE A 59 31.46 30.34 13.12
C PHE A 59 31.29 29.47 11.88
N SER A 60 30.39 29.86 10.97
CA SER A 60 30.21 29.20 9.67
C SER A 60 30.65 30.09 8.51
N ILE A 61 31.47 29.54 7.62
CA ILE A 61 32.01 30.24 6.45
C ILE A 61 31.47 29.57 5.18
N PRO A 62 30.80 30.33 4.29
CA PRO A 62 30.44 29.82 2.98
C PRO A 62 31.67 29.56 2.11
N THR A 63 31.59 28.58 1.20
CA THR A 63 32.67 28.31 0.25
C THR A 63 33.00 29.54 -0.60
N GLY A 64 34.29 29.86 -0.75
CA GLY A 64 34.78 31.03 -1.50
C GLY A 64 35.01 32.28 -0.65
N TYR A 65 34.76 32.20 0.66
CA TYR A 65 34.96 33.29 1.61
C TYR A 65 36.09 32.98 2.60
N GLN A 66 36.72 34.03 3.10
CA GLN A 66 37.69 33.98 4.18
C GLN A 66 37.27 35.00 5.24
N ILE A 67 37.29 34.59 6.50
CA ILE A 67 37.21 35.52 7.63
C ILE A 67 38.58 35.68 8.27
N THR A 68 38.88 36.89 8.75
CA THR A 68 40.04 37.18 9.58
C THR A 68 39.58 37.87 10.86
N PHE A 69 39.79 37.23 12.01
CA PHE A 69 39.51 37.74 13.35
C PHE A 69 40.72 38.50 13.91
N PHE A 70 40.44 39.52 14.71
CA PHE A 70 41.41 40.37 15.38
C PHE A 70 41.05 40.49 16.87
N ALA A 71 42.06 40.36 17.72
CA ALA A 71 41.87 40.41 19.18
C ALA A 71 41.61 41.83 19.71
N ASP A 72 41.99 42.87 18.95
CA ASP A 72 41.71 44.26 19.30
C ASP A 72 40.78 44.91 18.24
N ASP A 73 40.13 46.02 18.59
CA ASP A 73 39.33 46.79 17.64
C ASP A 73 40.19 47.40 16.52
N ASN A 74 39.54 47.89 15.47
CA ASN A 74 40.17 48.52 14.31
C ASN A 74 41.18 47.63 13.57
N PHE A 75 40.95 46.32 13.58
CA PHE A 75 41.76 45.32 12.86
C PHE A 75 43.22 45.31 13.32
N THR A 76 43.43 45.45 14.63
CA THR A 76 44.75 45.45 15.27
C THR A 76 44.90 44.27 16.25
N GLY A 77 46.07 44.14 16.87
CA GLY A 77 46.34 43.05 17.79
C GLY A 77 46.67 41.72 17.09
N LYS A 78 46.46 40.63 17.82
CA LYS A 78 46.66 39.27 17.31
C LYS A 78 45.63 38.97 16.21
N THR A 79 45.99 38.16 15.22
CA THR A 79 45.13 37.83 14.07
C THR A 79 45.01 36.32 13.80
N PHE A 80 43.84 35.90 13.31
CA PHE A 80 43.59 34.52 12.88
C PHE A 80 42.65 34.53 11.67
N SER A 81 43.00 33.80 10.60
CA SER A 81 42.18 33.68 9.40
C SER A 81 41.69 32.25 9.19
N SER A 82 40.45 32.10 8.71
CA SER A 82 39.89 30.80 8.34
C SER A 82 39.11 30.89 7.02
N THR A 83 39.14 29.79 6.28
CA THR A 83 38.33 29.56 5.06
C THR A 83 37.32 28.42 5.24
N ALA A 84 37.30 27.81 6.42
CA ALA A 84 36.41 26.73 6.80
C ALA A 84 35.63 27.09 8.06
N SER A 85 34.35 26.69 8.10
CA SER A 85 33.54 26.75 9.33
C SER A 85 34.20 25.99 10.47
N SER A 86 34.06 26.49 11.68
CA SER A 86 34.50 25.78 12.88
C SER A 86 33.37 25.71 13.91
N THR A 87 33.13 24.51 14.43
CA THR A 87 32.24 24.30 15.58
C THR A 87 32.85 24.80 16.89
N TRP A 88 34.14 25.14 16.91
CA TRP A 88 34.79 25.73 18.08
C TRP A 88 36.04 26.51 17.64
N ILE A 89 36.13 27.78 18.01
CA ILE A 89 37.25 28.65 17.58
C ILE A 89 38.58 28.34 18.32
N GLY A 90 38.53 27.51 19.36
CA GLY A 90 39.69 27.08 20.15
C GLY A 90 39.91 27.91 21.41
N THR A 91 40.59 27.35 22.40
CA THR A 91 40.81 27.97 23.73
C THR A 91 41.47 29.34 23.69
N GLU A 92 42.25 29.62 22.65
CA GLU A 92 43.04 30.84 22.54
C GLU A 92 42.26 32.04 21.98
N TRP A 93 41.14 31.77 21.31
CA TRP A 93 40.35 32.77 20.59
C TRP A 93 38.89 32.84 21.02
N ASN A 94 38.46 31.88 21.84
CA ASN A 94 37.13 31.85 22.41
C ASN A 94 36.94 33.10 23.25
N ASP A 95 35.92 33.89 22.93
CA ASP A 95 35.59 35.12 23.65
C ASP A 95 36.76 36.14 23.68
N GLN A 96 37.48 36.28 22.56
CA GLN A 96 38.64 37.19 22.42
C GLN A 96 38.65 37.89 21.04
N VAL A 97 37.47 38.19 20.48
CA VAL A 97 37.34 38.77 19.12
C VAL A 97 36.60 40.09 19.20
N THR A 98 37.32 41.17 18.91
CA THR A 98 36.82 42.54 19.01
C THR A 98 36.64 43.21 17.63
N SER A 99 37.29 42.70 16.57
CA SER A 99 36.99 43.10 15.19
C SER A 99 37.31 42.00 14.16
N PHE A 100 36.71 42.07 12.96
CA PHE A 100 36.96 41.09 11.90
C PHE A 100 36.73 41.58 10.48
N ILE A 101 37.34 40.90 9.52
CA ILE A 101 37.20 41.15 8.09
C ILE A 101 36.64 39.90 7.42
N VAL A 102 35.53 40.07 6.71
CA VAL A 102 34.98 39.06 5.80
C VAL A 102 35.37 39.45 4.38
N SER A 103 36.09 38.57 3.69
CA SER A 103 36.56 38.78 2.32
C SER A 103 36.23 37.60 1.43
N MET A 104 36.19 37.82 0.11
CA MET A 104 36.19 36.72 -0.85
C MET A 104 37.62 36.28 -1.11
N ILE A 105 37.84 34.97 -1.21
CA ILE A 105 39.12 34.43 -1.67
C ILE A 105 39.25 34.78 -3.16
N PRO A 106 40.28 35.53 -3.58
CA PRO A 106 40.52 35.78 -5.00
C PRO A 106 40.66 34.43 -5.74
N PRO A 107 40.01 34.24 -6.90
CA PRO A 107 40.16 32.99 -7.65
C PRO A 107 41.62 32.77 -8.01
N SER A 108 42.18 31.62 -7.64
CA SER A 108 43.47 31.19 -8.16
C SER A 108 43.36 30.83 -9.65
N GLN A 109 44.46 30.85 -10.39
CA GLN A 109 44.52 30.01 -11.59
C GLN A 109 44.13 28.57 -11.20
N GLY A 110 43.27 27.93 -11.99
CA GLY A 110 42.77 26.58 -11.68
C GLY A 110 41.43 26.50 -10.95
N THR A 111 40.64 27.58 -10.87
CA THR A 111 39.22 27.49 -10.46
C THR A 111 38.31 27.25 -11.66
N ALA A 112 37.38 26.29 -11.56
CA ALA A 112 36.44 25.97 -12.63
C ALA A 112 35.47 27.12 -12.92
N ASN A 113 35.33 27.43 -14.21
CA ASN A 113 34.41 28.42 -14.74
C ASN A 113 33.24 27.71 -15.42
N TRP A 114 32.04 28.28 -15.35
CA TRP A 114 30.98 27.87 -16.25
C TRP A 114 31.43 28.18 -17.69
N ILE A 115 31.40 27.19 -18.57
CA ILE A 115 31.78 27.35 -19.98
C ILE A 115 30.63 26.99 -20.90
N TRP A 116 30.54 27.70 -22.03
CA TRP A 116 29.56 27.40 -23.07
C TRP A 116 29.99 27.94 -24.43
N SER A 117 29.10 27.92 -25.42
CA SER A 117 29.20 28.74 -26.62
C SER A 117 28.92 30.23 -26.32
N PRO A 118 29.29 31.17 -27.23
CA PRO A 118 28.99 32.59 -27.08
C PRO A 118 27.50 32.85 -26.80
N ASN A 119 26.62 32.20 -27.56
CA ASN A 119 25.17 32.24 -27.37
C ASN A 119 24.67 30.97 -26.66
N ALA A 120 23.54 31.03 -25.97
CA ALA A 120 22.93 29.85 -25.35
C ALA A 120 22.58 28.76 -26.37
N GLY A 121 22.20 29.15 -27.59
CA GLY A 121 21.60 28.26 -28.60
C GLY A 121 20.08 28.21 -28.44
N PRO A 122 19.35 27.72 -29.47
CA PRO A 122 17.92 27.44 -29.31
C PRO A 122 17.69 26.37 -28.25
N ALA A 123 16.45 26.27 -27.76
CA ALA A 123 16.03 25.11 -26.98
C ALA A 123 16.33 23.81 -27.76
N ASN A 124 16.60 22.72 -27.04
CA ASN A 124 16.98 21.41 -27.56
C ASN A 124 18.31 21.37 -28.31
N THR A 125 19.32 22.11 -27.84
CA THR A 125 20.67 22.09 -28.43
C THR A 125 21.56 21.05 -27.75
N TRP A 126 22.28 20.27 -28.54
CA TRP A 126 23.30 19.33 -28.07
C TRP A 126 24.69 19.87 -28.40
N ILE A 127 25.54 20.01 -27.39
CA ILE A 127 26.92 20.54 -27.55
C ILE A 127 27.92 19.51 -27.06
N ALA A 128 28.93 19.24 -27.88
CA ALA A 128 30.08 18.45 -27.50
C ALA A 128 31.20 19.37 -26.99
N PHE A 129 31.73 19.06 -25.82
CA PHE A 129 32.92 19.66 -25.22
C PHE A 129 34.07 18.66 -25.22
N ARG A 130 35.29 19.15 -25.41
CA ARG A 130 36.50 18.33 -25.41
C ARG A 130 37.68 19.05 -24.77
N LYS A 131 38.48 18.29 -24.04
CA LYS A 131 39.72 18.74 -23.42
C LYS A 131 40.78 17.66 -23.51
N LYS A 132 41.93 18.02 -24.08
CA LYS A 132 43.16 17.24 -23.99
C LYS A 132 43.97 17.73 -22.80
N LEU A 133 44.56 16.80 -22.07
CA LEU A 133 45.52 17.09 -21.00
C LEU A 133 46.58 15.99 -20.94
N SER A 134 47.75 16.32 -20.41
CA SER A 134 48.83 15.36 -20.17
C SER A 134 49.13 15.31 -18.68
N LEU A 135 49.18 14.11 -18.12
CA LEU A 135 49.40 13.87 -16.70
C LEU A 135 50.77 13.22 -16.49
N ALA A 136 51.57 13.75 -15.56
CA ALA A 136 52.87 13.16 -15.22
C ALA A 136 52.72 11.71 -14.68
N SER A 137 51.63 11.46 -13.95
CA SER A 137 51.25 10.14 -13.44
C SER A 137 49.73 10.04 -13.30
N LYS A 138 49.20 8.82 -13.32
CA LYS A 138 47.77 8.58 -13.00
C LYS A 138 47.48 9.00 -11.55
N PRO A 139 46.49 9.87 -11.29
CA PRO A 139 46.14 10.26 -9.92
C PRO A 139 45.47 9.10 -9.19
N ALA A 140 45.63 9.05 -7.87
CA ALA A 140 44.96 8.05 -7.03
C ALA A 140 43.45 8.32 -6.90
N SER A 141 43.05 9.59 -6.91
CA SER A 141 41.66 10.04 -6.93
C SER A 141 41.52 11.31 -7.76
N ALA A 142 40.36 11.48 -8.38
CA ALA A 142 40.00 12.69 -9.13
C ALA A 142 38.49 12.91 -8.99
N LEU A 143 38.06 13.19 -7.75
CA LEU A 143 36.66 13.50 -7.46
C LEU A 143 36.27 14.79 -8.19
N THR A 144 35.41 14.63 -9.20
CA THR A 144 35.06 15.68 -10.15
C THR A 144 33.65 16.17 -9.86
N LYS A 145 33.52 17.48 -9.63
CA LYS A 145 32.22 18.16 -9.61
C LYS A 145 31.85 18.54 -11.03
N ILE A 146 30.72 18.01 -11.50
CA ILE A 146 30.22 18.31 -12.84
C ILE A 146 28.78 18.82 -12.75
N ALA A 147 28.54 19.99 -13.33
CA ALA A 147 27.21 20.56 -13.46
C ALA A 147 26.96 20.92 -14.92
N ALA A 148 25.73 20.71 -15.39
CA ALA A 148 25.36 21.04 -16.75
C ALA A 148 23.93 21.56 -16.77
N GLU A 149 23.64 22.48 -17.70
CA GLU A 149 22.27 22.84 -18.04
C GLU A 149 21.90 22.11 -19.34
N ASN A 150 21.23 20.95 -19.34
CA ASN A 150 20.58 20.26 -18.19
C ASN A 150 21.07 18.84 -17.94
N LYS A 151 21.46 18.12 -18.99
CA LYS A 151 21.90 16.73 -18.91
C LYS A 151 23.24 16.55 -19.61
N TYR A 152 24.04 15.58 -19.17
CA TYR A 152 25.32 15.30 -19.81
C TYR A 152 25.65 13.81 -19.92
N TRP A 153 26.57 13.50 -20.85
CA TRP A 153 27.24 12.22 -20.98
C TRP A 153 28.75 12.46 -20.95
N LEU A 154 29.44 11.82 -20.00
CA LEU A 154 30.87 12.00 -19.76
C LEU A 154 31.64 10.82 -20.34
N TYR A 155 32.65 11.13 -21.15
CA TYR A 155 33.60 10.18 -21.68
C TYR A 155 35.01 10.56 -21.23
N VAL A 156 35.79 9.57 -20.80
CA VAL A 156 37.22 9.73 -20.52
C VAL A 156 37.95 8.65 -21.31
N ASN A 157 38.87 9.06 -22.17
CA ASN A 157 39.64 8.15 -23.03
C ASN A 157 38.75 7.17 -23.83
N ASN A 158 37.68 7.70 -24.46
CA ASN A 158 36.68 6.93 -25.22
C ASN A 158 35.81 5.96 -24.40
N GLN A 159 35.95 5.92 -23.07
CA GLN A 159 35.09 5.15 -22.18
C GLN A 159 33.95 6.02 -21.66
N LEU A 160 32.70 5.57 -21.79
CA LEU A 160 31.54 6.24 -21.21
C LEU A 160 31.54 6.05 -19.69
N VAL A 161 31.79 7.12 -18.95
CA VAL A 161 31.89 7.14 -17.49
C VAL A 161 30.53 7.43 -16.84
N VAL A 162 29.80 8.40 -17.37
CA VAL A 162 28.46 8.76 -16.88
C VAL A 162 27.50 8.82 -18.05
N LYS A 163 26.36 8.15 -17.89
CA LYS A 163 25.25 8.14 -18.84
C LYS A 163 24.03 8.76 -18.18
N ASP A 164 23.45 9.79 -18.82
CA ASP A 164 22.30 10.54 -18.27
C ASP A 164 22.63 11.22 -16.92
N GLY A 165 23.76 11.97 -16.90
CA GLY A 165 24.17 12.79 -15.77
C GLY A 165 23.39 14.11 -15.67
N GLY A 166 23.43 14.74 -14.50
CA GLY A 166 22.63 15.93 -14.16
C GLY A 166 21.21 15.59 -13.72
N LEU A 167 20.55 16.53 -13.03
CA LEU A 167 19.15 16.44 -12.62
C LEU A 167 18.33 17.42 -13.48
N SER A 168 17.10 17.04 -13.84
CA SER A 168 16.22 17.94 -14.60
C SER A 168 15.66 19.05 -13.71
N ILE A 169 15.44 18.74 -12.43
CA ILE A 169 14.98 19.69 -11.43
C ILE A 169 16.14 20.43 -10.75
N ARG A 170 15.84 21.57 -10.13
CA ARG A 170 16.78 22.42 -9.38
C ARG A 170 16.65 22.22 -7.88
N PRO A 171 17.64 22.62 -7.06
CA PRO A 171 17.53 22.59 -5.60
C PRO A 171 16.52 23.60 -5.03
N ASP A 172 16.31 24.70 -5.73
CA ASP A 172 15.40 25.79 -5.39
C ASP A 172 15.13 26.66 -6.64
N LEU A 173 14.67 27.90 -6.46
CA LEU A 173 14.34 28.82 -7.55
C LEU A 173 15.54 29.33 -8.36
N VAL A 174 16.76 29.27 -7.83
CA VAL A 174 17.92 29.99 -8.40
C VAL A 174 19.20 29.15 -8.49
N ASN A 175 19.42 28.21 -7.58
CA ASN A 175 20.66 27.43 -7.50
C ASN A 175 20.63 26.20 -8.44
N THR A 176 21.77 25.52 -8.59
CA THR A 176 21.96 24.43 -9.55
C THR A 176 22.57 23.21 -8.90
N TYR A 177 22.12 22.01 -9.27
CA TYR A 177 22.74 20.77 -8.83
C TYR A 177 24.05 20.46 -9.55
N TYR A 178 25.00 19.85 -8.85
CA TYR A 178 26.17 19.19 -9.45
C TYR A 178 26.25 17.73 -9.02
N ASP A 179 26.78 16.89 -9.91
CA ASP A 179 27.15 15.52 -9.61
C ASP A 179 28.62 15.45 -9.15
N GLU A 180 28.93 14.45 -8.33
CA GLU A 180 30.31 14.09 -7.95
C GLU A 180 30.68 12.73 -8.54
N VAL A 181 31.76 12.68 -9.31
CA VAL A 181 32.20 11.48 -10.05
C VAL A 181 33.70 11.34 -9.89
N ASP A 182 34.18 10.20 -9.38
CA ASP A 182 35.61 9.92 -9.40
C ASP A 182 36.05 9.44 -10.79
N ILE A 183 36.80 10.28 -11.50
CA ILE A 183 37.28 9.97 -12.86
C ILE A 183 38.67 9.32 -12.87
N ALA A 184 39.36 9.23 -11.73
CA ALA A 184 40.71 8.68 -11.67
C ALA A 184 40.83 7.26 -12.26
N PRO A 185 39.88 6.33 -12.07
CA PRO A 185 39.96 4.99 -12.66
C PRO A 185 40.14 4.99 -14.19
N TYR A 186 39.59 6.01 -14.86
CA TYR A 186 39.55 6.13 -16.33
C TYR A 186 40.72 6.95 -16.91
N LEU A 187 41.54 7.55 -16.04
CA LEU A 187 42.74 8.31 -16.41
C LEU A 187 43.98 7.39 -16.50
N GLN A 188 44.98 7.88 -17.25
CA GLN A 188 46.28 7.24 -17.41
C GLN A 188 47.42 8.26 -17.28
N ALA A 189 48.67 7.79 -17.11
CA ALA A 189 49.84 8.65 -17.27
C ALA A 189 50.00 9.06 -18.75
N GLY A 190 50.52 10.25 -19.01
CA GLY A 190 50.62 10.82 -20.35
C GLY A 190 49.29 11.43 -20.82
N GLU A 191 49.00 11.30 -22.12
CA GLU A 191 47.85 11.96 -22.73
C GLU A 191 46.51 11.33 -22.30
N ASN A 192 45.58 12.22 -21.99
CA ASN A 192 44.19 11.90 -21.69
C ASN A 192 43.26 12.82 -22.47
N THR A 193 42.08 12.30 -22.79
CA THR A 193 41.00 13.05 -23.41
C THR A 193 39.76 12.97 -22.55
N ILE A 194 39.19 14.13 -22.24
CA ILE A 194 37.90 14.27 -21.59
C ILE A 194 36.93 14.83 -22.62
N ALA A 195 35.79 14.18 -22.78
CA ALA A 195 34.74 14.61 -23.68
C ALA A 195 33.39 14.62 -22.96
N VAL A 196 32.61 15.68 -23.14
CA VAL A 196 31.29 15.81 -22.50
C VAL A 196 30.28 16.19 -23.56
N LEU A 197 29.24 15.37 -23.73
CA LEU A 197 28.07 15.76 -24.51
C LEU A 197 27.05 16.38 -23.57
N VAL A 198 26.66 17.62 -23.80
CA VAL A 198 25.67 18.35 -22.98
C VAL A 198 24.40 18.56 -23.80
N TRP A 199 23.25 18.21 -23.21
CA TRP A 199 21.93 18.51 -23.75
C TRP A 199 21.34 19.72 -23.04
N TYR A 200 21.39 20.87 -23.71
CA TYR A 200 20.69 22.08 -23.31
C TYR A 200 19.24 22.01 -23.79
N LYS A 201 18.33 21.70 -22.86
CA LYS A 201 16.90 21.62 -23.17
C LYS A 201 16.33 23.00 -23.46
N GLY A 202 16.66 24.04 -22.68
CA GLY A 202 16.09 25.40 -22.84
C GLY A 202 14.56 25.42 -22.88
N GLY A 203 13.95 26.51 -23.34
CA GLY A 203 12.50 26.59 -23.56
C GLY A 203 11.69 27.21 -22.41
N GLN A 204 10.50 26.67 -22.15
CA GLN A 204 9.57 27.16 -21.11
C GLN A 204 9.64 26.30 -19.84
N ASN A 205 9.20 26.86 -18.71
CA ASN A 205 9.15 26.13 -17.43
C ASN A 205 8.19 24.93 -17.50
N GLY A 206 8.60 23.84 -16.86
CA GLY A 206 7.84 22.60 -16.67
C GLY A 206 7.48 22.33 -15.20
N TYR A 207 6.76 21.23 -14.91
CA TYR A 207 6.52 20.77 -13.53
C TYR A 207 7.78 20.16 -12.89
N SER A 208 8.71 19.70 -13.72
CA SER A 208 9.96 19.04 -13.34
C SER A 208 11.22 19.78 -13.79
N GLU A 209 11.06 20.92 -14.47
CA GLU A 209 12.17 21.65 -15.10
C GLU A 209 11.95 23.16 -15.00
N ARG A 210 13.01 23.94 -14.73
CA ARG A 210 12.99 25.41 -14.80
C ARG A 210 13.98 25.90 -15.84
N ALA A 211 13.50 26.63 -16.83
CA ALA A 211 14.33 27.19 -17.88
C ALA A 211 15.00 28.48 -17.39
N VAL A 212 16.34 28.51 -17.46
CA VAL A 212 17.13 29.71 -17.07
C VAL A 212 17.66 30.52 -18.25
N GLY A 213 17.42 30.06 -19.48
CA GLY A 213 17.76 30.78 -20.71
C GLY A 213 19.24 30.82 -21.08
N ASN A 214 20.11 30.09 -20.37
CA ASN A 214 21.54 29.97 -20.68
C ASN A 214 22.00 28.51 -20.57
N GLY A 215 22.70 28.00 -21.57
CA GLY A 215 23.40 26.72 -21.48
C GLY A 215 24.76 26.86 -20.80
N GLY A 216 25.24 25.80 -20.16
CA GLY A 216 26.49 25.81 -19.42
C GLY A 216 26.99 24.42 -19.06
N LEU A 217 28.32 24.31 -18.95
CA LEU A 217 29.04 23.19 -18.37
C LEU A 217 30.00 23.72 -17.31
N LEU A 218 30.01 23.11 -16.12
CA LEU A 218 31.04 23.27 -15.12
C LEU A 218 31.70 21.91 -14.92
N PHE A 219 33.03 21.88 -14.90
CA PHE A 219 33.82 20.68 -14.67
C PHE A 219 34.99 21.03 -13.73
N ASP A 220 34.99 20.49 -12.52
CA ASP A 220 36.02 20.76 -11.51
C ASP A 220 36.56 19.45 -10.95
N ALA A 221 37.71 19.01 -11.45
CA ALA A 221 38.47 17.88 -10.92
C ALA A 221 39.70 18.36 -10.12
N GLY A 222 39.60 19.55 -9.51
CA GLY A 222 40.70 20.17 -8.75
C GLY A 222 41.94 20.39 -9.61
N SER A 223 43.10 19.91 -9.14
CA SER A 223 44.39 20.08 -9.83
C SER A 223 44.54 19.27 -11.12
N VAL A 224 43.63 18.32 -11.40
CA VAL A 224 43.70 17.49 -12.61
C VAL A 224 43.25 18.29 -13.83
N VAL A 225 42.06 18.88 -13.76
CA VAL A 225 41.47 19.66 -14.84
C VAL A 225 40.31 20.49 -14.31
N VAL A 226 40.16 21.69 -14.86
CA VAL A 226 38.99 22.53 -14.64
C VAL A 226 38.42 23.04 -15.97
N SER A 227 37.13 23.37 -15.99
CA SER A 227 36.47 24.01 -17.12
C SER A 227 36.89 25.46 -17.26
N ASP A 228 37.43 25.82 -18.42
CA ASP A 228 37.90 27.15 -18.78
C ASP A 228 37.82 27.38 -20.31
N ASP A 229 38.36 28.50 -20.79
CA ASP A 229 38.36 28.89 -22.20
C ASP A 229 39.37 28.09 -23.06
N THR A 230 40.10 27.15 -22.48
CA THR A 230 40.98 26.23 -23.23
C THR A 230 40.25 24.96 -23.68
N TRP A 231 39.04 24.72 -23.16
CA TRP A 231 38.17 23.66 -23.67
C TRP A 231 37.71 23.98 -25.08
N LYS A 232 37.57 22.93 -25.90
CA LYS A 232 36.98 23.02 -27.24
C LYS A 232 35.52 22.65 -27.19
N TYR A 233 34.70 23.28 -28.04
CA TYR A 233 33.30 22.93 -28.19
C TYR A 233 32.86 22.92 -29.66
N SER A 234 31.79 22.14 -29.92
CA SER A 234 31.06 22.17 -31.18
C SER A 234 29.59 21.83 -30.93
N VAL A 235 28.67 22.52 -31.62
CA VAL A 235 27.26 22.08 -31.67
C VAL A 235 27.24 20.74 -32.40
N HIS A 236 26.71 19.71 -31.75
CA HIS A 236 26.87 18.34 -32.22
C HIS A 236 25.99 18.10 -33.48
N PRO A 237 26.58 17.88 -34.67
CA PRO A 237 25.88 17.94 -35.95
C PRO A 237 24.91 16.78 -36.23
N SER A 238 24.98 15.71 -35.43
CA SER A 238 24.02 14.60 -35.52
C SER A 238 22.63 14.93 -35.00
N PHE A 239 22.47 15.94 -34.14
CA PHE A 239 21.17 16.22 -33.53
C PHE A 239 20.39 17.22 -34.37
N GLY A 240 19.26 16.78 -34.91
CA GLY A 240 18.36 17.63 -35.71
C GLY A 240 17.54 18.59 -34.84
N ALA A 241 17.16 19.73 -35.43
CA ALA A 241 16.22 20.64 -34.79
C ALA A 241 14.82 20.02 -34.77
N THR A 242 14.31 19.72 -33.57
CA THR A 242 12.93 19.29 -33.34
C THR A 242 12.24 20.30 -32.42
N THR A 243 10.96 20.53 -32.65
CA THR A 243 10.13 21.35 -31.76
C THR A 243 9.62 20.52 -30.60
N GLN A 244 9.27 21.18 -29.49
CA GLN A 244 8.56 20.54 -28.39
C GLN A 244 7.25 19.91 -28.92
N LEU A 245 6.91 18.72 -28.43
CA LEU A 245 5.69 18.03 -28.86
C LEU A 245 4.46 18.80 -28.35
N ILE A 246 3.58 19.19 -29.27
CA ILE A 246 2.25 19.73 -28.94
C ILE A 246 1.23 18.62 -29.24
N LEU A 247 0.53 18.13 -28.23
CA LEU A 247 -0.52 17.12 -28.39
C LEU A 247 -1.89 17.80 -28.40
N ASN A 248 -2.73 17.49 -29.40
CA ASN A 248 -4.13 17.93 -29.50
C ASN A 248 -4.39 19.45 -29.37
N GLY A 249 -3.46 20.30 -29.83
CA GLY A 249 -3.58 21.75 -29.71
C GLY A 249 -3.51 22.28 -28.28
N GLN A 250 -3.13 21.43 -27.33
CA GLN A 250 -2.95 21.75 -25.92
C GLN A 250 -1.46 21.68 -25.58
N ASP A 251 -1.03 22.60 -24.74
CA ASP A 251 0.38 22.80 -24.43
C ASP A 251 0.80 21.80 -23.35
N TYR A 252 1.10 20.56 -23.75
CA TYR A 252 1.68 19.53 -22.87
C TYR A 252 3.17 19.83 -22.66
N LYS A 253 3.47 20.92 -21.95
CA LYS A 253 4.80 21.55 -21.82
C LYS A 253 5.87 20.74 -21.06
N TRP A 254 5.67 19.47 -20.74
CA TRP A 254 6.12 19.02 -19.42
C TRP A 254 7.30 18.03 -19.34
N ILE A 255 7.74 17.37 -20.42
CA ILE A 255 8.47 16.09 -20.24
C ILE A 255 9.84 15.98 -20.91
N ALA A 256 9.97 16.33 -22.19
CA ALA A 256 11.24 16.40 -22.95
C ALA A 256 10.99 16.74 -24.43
N PHE A 257 12.07 17.13 -25.14
CA PHE A 257 12.06 17.28 -26.59
C PHE A 257 12.31 15.95 -27.32
N PRO A 258 11.56 15.62 -28.38
CA PRO A 258 11.92 14.52 -29.25
C PRO A 258 13.36 14.64 -29.73
N VAL A 259 14.11 13.53 -29.71
CA VAL A 259 15.51 13.52 -30.16
C VAL A 259 15.57 12.92 -31.56
N SER A 260 16.02 13.68 -32.55
CA SER A 260 16.33 13.15 -33.89
C SER A 260 17.84 13.11 -34.07
N TYR A 261 18.39 11.91 -34.29
CA TYR A 261 19.82 11.67 -34.40
C TYR A 261 20.16 11.11 -35.79
N ASN A 262 20.99 11.83 -36.55
CA ASN A 262 21.52 11.39 -37.83
C ASN A 262 22.96 10.87 -37.68
N ALA A 263 23.11 9.55 -37.83
CA ALA A 263 24.39 8.87 -37.64
C ALA A 263 25.41 9.19 -38.74
N ALA A 264 24.98 9.60 -39.93
CA ALA A 264 25.89 10.02 -41.01
C ALA A 264 26.62 11.33 -40.68
N ASN A 265 26.05 12.15 -39.80
CA ASN A 265 26.64 13.43 -39.38
C ASN A 265 27.53 13.29 -38.15
N GLU A 266 27.63 12.11 -37.54
CA GLU A 266 28.44 11.91 -36.32
C GLU A 266 29.92 12.21 -36.58
N PRO A 267 30.55 13.11 -35.81
CA PRO A 267 31.99 13.31 -35.92
C PRO A 267 32.73 12.03 -35.45
N ALA A 268 33.14 11.21 -36.40
CA ALA A 268 33.69 9.88 -36.12
C ALA A 268 34.89 9.98 -35.17
N GLY A 269 34.84 9.21 -34.07
CA GLY A 269 35.94 9.13 -33.12
C GLY A 269 36.10 10.35 -32.21
N TRP A 270 35.29 11.41 -32.35
CA TRP A 270 34.68 12.08 -31.19
C TRP A 270 35.54 12.26 -29.96
N THR A 271 34.99 11.91 -28.81
CA THR A 271 35.34 10.64 -28.17
C THR A 271 36.81 10.46 -27.75
N SER A 272 37.59 9.93 -28.69
CA SER A 272 38.92 9.33 -28.55
C SER A 272 40.08 10.32 -28.63
N ALA A 273 41.27 9.89 -28.21
CA ALA A 273 42.47 10.73 -28.24
C ALA A 273 42.90 11.18 -29.65
N GLY A 274 42.71 10.32 -30.66
CA GLY A 274 43.12 10.55 -32.04
C GLY A 274 42.28 11.56 -32.83
N PHE A 275 41.17 12.04 -32.25
CA PHE A 275 40.32 13.02 -32.93
C PHE A 275 41.02 14.38 -33.06
N ASN A 276 40.91 14.98 -34.26
CA ASN A 276 41.42 16.31 -34.54
C ASN A 276 40.33 17.36 -34.32
N ASP A 277 40.40 18.06 -33.19
CA ASP A 277 39.50 19.15 -32.78
C ASP A 277 40.05 20.55 -33.11
N ALA A 278 41.06 20.67 -33.99
CA ALA A 278 41.64 21.96 -34.34
C ALA A 278 40.62 22.94 -34.96
N SER A 279 39.61 22.43 -35.68
CA SER A 279 38.52 23.23 -36.25
C SER A 279 37.43 23.61 -35.25
N TRP A 280 37.47 23.08 -34.02
CA TRP A 280 36.49 23.40 -32.98
C TRP A 280 36.82 24.74 -32.33
N ALA A 281 35.76 25.49 -32.03
CA ALA A 281 35.87 26.76 -31.32
C ALA A 281 36.29 26.52 -29.87
N THR A 282 36.97 27.49 -29.27
CA THR A 282 37.25 27.50 -27.83
C THR A 282 36.01 27.93 -27.05
N ALA A 283 35.75 27.28 -25.92
CA ALA A 283 34.62 27.61 -25.07
C ALA A 283 34.74 29.02 -24.48
N VAL A 284 33.61 29.62 -24.16
CA VAL A 284 33.51 30.96 -23.56
C VAL A 284 33.23 30.81 -22.07
N LYS A 285 34.08 31.41 -21.24
CA LYS A 285 33.84 31.59 -19.80
C LYS A 285 32.58 32.42 -19.56
N LYS A 286 31.68 31.91 -18.72
CA LYS A 286 30.41 32.53 -18.34
C LYS A 286 30.42 33.07 -16.91
N GLY A 287 31.41 32.66 -16.10
CA GLY A 287 31.63 33.14 -14.75
C GLY A 287 31.97 32.02 -13.77
N LEU A 288 32.48 32.41 -12.61
CA LEU A 288 32.80 31.49 -11.51
C LEU A 288 31.57 31.31 -10.62
N PRO A 289 31.24 30.09 -10.17
CA PRO A 289 30.21 29.90 -9.15
C PRO A 289 30.56 30.64 -7.84
N PRO A 290 29.59 31.29 -7.17
CA PRO A 290 28.21 31.49 -7.61
C PRO A 290 28.09 32.58 -8.70
N VAL A 291 27.44 32.26 -9.82
CA VAL A 291 27.17 33.21 -10.90
C VAL A 291 25.81 32.96 -11.54
N ALA A 292 25.03 34.02 -11.74
CA ALA A 292 23.73 33.91 -12.40
C ALA A 292 23.88 33.40 -13.86
N PRO A 293 22.93 32.58 -14.36
CA PRO A 293 21.71 32.14 -13.68
C PRO A 293 21.85 30.80 -12.92
N TRP A 294 23.06 30.23 -12.83
CA TRP A 294 23.29 28.96 -12.12
C TRP A 294 23.45 29.12 -10.61
N ASN A 295 23.89 30.31 -10.18
CA ASN A 295 24.11 30.72 -8.80
C ASN A 295 24.95 29.68 -8.03
N SER A 296 24.56 29.35 -6.81
CA SER A 296 25.33 28.41 -5.98
C SER A 296 25.14 26.98 -6.46
N LEU A 297 26.18 26.17 -6.25
CA LEU A 297 26.18 24.75 -6.57
C LEU A 297 25.73 23.93 -5.35
N VAL A 298 24.75 23.07 -5.56
CA VAL A 298 24.22 22.15 -4.53
C VAL A 298 24.55 20.72 -4.95
N PRO A 299 25.07 19.86 -4.05
CA PRO A 299 25.34 18.48 -4.41
C PRO A 299 24.02 17.74 -4.75
N ARG A 300 24.07 16.84 -5.73
CA ARG A 300 22.94 16.02 -6.21
C ARG A 300 22.08 15.40 -5.09
N GLY A 301 22.70 14.96 -3.99
CA GLY A 301 22.01 14.45 -2.80
C GLY A 301 21.36 13.07 -2.94
N ILE A 302 21.29 12.49 -4.14
CA ILE A 302 20.70 11.18 -4.47
C ILE A 302 21.68 10.34 -5.32
N PRO A 303 21.57 9.00 -5.37
CA PRO A 303 22.45 8.18 -6.21
C PRO A 303 22.27 8.44 -7.71
N PHE A 304 23.25 7.97 -8.50
CA PHE A 304 23.07 7.78 -9.94
C PHE A 304 22.05 6.66 -10.23
N TRP A 305 21.59 6.60 -11.48
CA TRP A 305 20.55 5.65 -11.89
C TRP A 305 21.01 4.20 -11.78
N ARG A 306 20.08 3.32 -11.43
CA ARG A 306 20.26 1.88 -11.60
C ARG A 306 20.03 1.56 -13.06
N GLU A 307 20.95 0.82 -13.67
CA GLU A 307 20.89 0.43 -15.07
C GLU A 307 20.98 -1.10 -15.13
N ALA A 308 20.00 -1.74 -15.77
CA ALA A 308 20.01 -3.18 -16.00
C ALA A 308 20.92 -3.52 -17.20
N GLU A 309 21.10 -4.82 -17.46
CA GLU A 309 21.67 -5.29 -18.73
C GLU A 309 20.70 -5.11 -19.91
N LEU A 310 21.18 -5.28 -21.14
CA LEU A 310 20.31 -5.27 -22.33
C LEU A 310 19.38 -6.49 -22.30
N SER A 311 18.08 -6.24 -22.36
CA SER A 311 17.03 -7.25 -22.36
C SER A 311 16.39 -7.40 -23.75
N ASN A 312 16.11 -8.64 -24.12
CA ASN A 312 15.31 -8.94 -25.31
C ASN A 312 13.83 -8.63 -25.04
N TYR A 313 13.08 -8.33 -26.10
CA TYR A 313 11.62 -8.30 -26.03
C TYR A 313 11.03 -9.71 -25.84
N GLN A 314 9.84 -9.79 -25.23
CA GLN A 314 9.17 -11.06 -24.93
C GLN A 314 8.64 -11.75 -26.19
N ASN A 315 8.30 -10.98 -27.23
CA ASN A 315 7.86 -11.47 -28.52
C ASN A 315 9.03 -11.58 -29.51
N SER A 316 8.86 -12.42 -30.53
CA SER A 316 9.84 -12.56 -31.61
C SER A 316 9.92 -11.28 -32.45
N ILE A 317 11.14 -10.84 -32.71
CA ILE A 317 11.45 -9.70 -33.58
C ILE A 317 11.94 -10.24 -34.93
N PRO A 318 11.49 -9.70 -36.08
CA PRO A 318 11.97 -10.12 -37.38
C PRO A 318 13.46 -9.80 -37.57
N THR A 319 14.17 -10.64 -38.33
CA THR A 319 15.62 -10.49 -38.56
C THR A 319 15.95 -9.50 -39.67
N SER A 320 14.97 -9.06 -40.47
CA SER A 320 15.18 -8.06 -41.52
C SER A 320 13.88 -7.39 -41.95
N VAL A 321 13.99 -6.18 -42.51
CA VAL A 321 12.89 -5.49 -43.19
C VAL A 321 13.35 -4.98 -44.57
N THR A 322 12.45 -5.00 -45.55
CA THR A 322 12.75 -4.63 -46.96
C THR A 322 11.84 -3.51 -47.50
N ALA A 323 10.88 -3.07 -46.69
CA ALA A 323 9.96 -1.97 -47.01
C ALA A 323 9.64 -1.20 -45.71
N ASN A 324 9.03 -0.02 -45.86
CA ASN A 324 8.52 0.73 -44.71
C ASN A 324 7.57 -0.14 -43.90
N THR A 325 7.78 -0.22 -42.59
CA THR A 325 7.03 -1.10 -41.70
C THR A 325 7.18 -0.66 -40.25
N THR A 326 6.36 -1.24 -39.39
CA THR A 326 6.39 -1.00 -37.95
C THR A 326 6.65 -2.32 -37.24
N ILE A 327 7.60 -2.32 -36.30
CA ILE A 327 7.88 -3.45 -35.41
C ILE A 327 7.60 -3.03 -33.98
N THR A 328 6.83 -3.85 -33.26
CA THR A 328 6.55 -3.61 -31.84
C THR A 328 7.19 -4.71 -30.99
N GLY A 329 8.03 -4.31 -30.05
CA GLY A 329 8.57 -5.16 -29.00
C GLY A 329 7.72 -5.08 -27.73
N THR A 330 7.39 -6.22 -27.14
CA THR A 330 6.64 -6.35 -25.88
C THR A 330 7.62 -6.45 -24.72
N VAL A 331 7.49 -5.51 -23.77
CA VAL A 331 8.23 -5.48 -22.50
C VAL A 331 7.49 -6.29 -21.44
N GLY A 332 6.15 -6.31 -21.50
CA GLY A 332 5.27 -7.08 -20.62
C GLY A 332 4.92 -6.41 -19.29
N THR A 333 5.59 -5.31 -18.94
CA THR A 333 5.29 -4.51 -17.75
C THR A 333 5.65 -3.04 -17.97
N ASN A 334 5.10 -2.16 -17.14
CA ASN A 334 5.39 -0.74 -17.12
C ASN A 334 6.70 -0.51 -16.36
N ILE A 335 7.73 -0.10 -17.08
CA ILE A 335 9.06 0.21 -16.56
C ILE A 335 9.59 1.50 -17.20
N GLN A 336 10.56 2.11 -16.55
CA GLN A 336 11.40 3.14 -17.15
C GLN A 336 12.53 2.45 -17.94
N LEU A 337 12.70 2.77 -19.22
CA LEU A 337 13.66 2.11 -20.10
C LEU A 337 14.27 3.04 -21.15
N ARG A 338 15.35 2.57 -21.77
CA ARG A 338 15.94 3.12 -23.00
C ARG A 338 15.91 2.07 -24.10
N PRO A 339 15.28 2.35 -25.24
CA PRO A 339 15.36 1.49 -26.41
C PRO A 339 16.79 1.38 -26.98
N TYR A 340 17.11 0.22 -27.54
CA TYR A 340 18.38 -0.08 -28.19
C TYR A 340 18.11 -0.72 -29.56
N LEU A 341 18.89 -0.33 -30.57
CA LEU A 341 18.90 -0.97 -31.88
C LEU A 341 20.34 -1.28 -32.33
N HIS A 342 20.48 -2.42 -32.99
CA HIS A 342 21.64 -2.87 -33.74
C HIS A 342 21.17 -3.32 -35.12
N VAL A 343 21.61 -2.63 -36.16
CA VAL A 343 21.15 -2.86 -37.52
C VAL A 343 22.30 -2.77 -38.52
N ASN A 344 22.22 -3.56 -39.59
CA ASN A 344 22.99 -3.31 -40.80
C ASN A 344 22.03 -2.81 -41.88
N ALA A 345 22.18 -1.54 -42.26
CA ALA A 345 21.18 -0.81 -43.04
C ALA A 345 21.81 0.03 -44.17
N PRO A 346 21.06 0.31 -45.25
CA PRO A 346 21.39 1.43 -46.14
C PRO A 346 21.42 2.76 -45.37
N ALA A 347 22.17 3.74 -45.86
CA ALA A 347 22.13 5.08 -45.29
C ALA A 347 20.77 5.77 -45.51
N GLY A 348 20.32 6.57 -44.54
CA GLY A 348 19.12 7.40 -44.65
C GLY A 348 17.81 6.73 -44.24
N VAL A 349 17.82 5.46 -43.81
CA VAL A 349 16.63 4.82 -43.23
C VAL A 349 16.32 5.52 -41.91
N LYS A 350 15.06 5.94 -41.74
CA LYS A 350 14.58 6.58 -40.52
C LYS A 350 13.86 5.56 -39.66
N ILE A 351 14.27 5.47 -38.40
CA ILE A 351 13.69 4.58 -37.40
C ILE A 351 13.14 5.46 -36.28
N LYS A 352 11.82 5.66 -36.27
CA LYS A 352 11.15 6.38 -35.18
C LYS A 352 10.79 5.41 -34.07
N ILE A 353 11.24 5.70 -32.87
CA ILE A 353 11.15 4.86 -31.68
C ILE A 353 10.20 5.52 -30.69
N THR A 354 9.08 4.85 -30.42
CA THR A 354 7.99 5.35 -29.57
C THR A 354 7.75 4.36 -28.44
N VAL A 355 7.87 4.81 -27.19
CA VAL A 355 7.59 3.98 -25.99
C VAL A 355 6.25 4.35 -25.37
N ASN A 356 5.88 5.64 -25.43
CA ASN A 356 4.59 6.13 -24.99
C ASN A 356 4.06 7.23 -25.94
N ARG A 357 2.84 7.70 -25.67
CA ARG A 357 2.14 8.70 -26.50
C ARG A 357 2.67 10.13 -26.37
N HIS A 358 3.52 10.40 -25.39
CA HIS A 358 3.98 11.76 -25.05
C HIS A 358 5.39 12.08 -25.55
N TYR A 359 6.15 11.07 -26.00
CA TYR A 359 7.55 11.25 -26.36
C TYR A 359 8.02 10.21 -27.38
N TRP A 360 8.92 10.61 -28.29
CA TRP A 360 9.54 9.73 -29.27
C TRP A 360 10.99 10.15 -29.56
N GLN A 361 11.78 9.22 -30.09
CA GLN A 361 13.13 9.48 -30.62
C GLN A 361 13.22 8.97 -32.06
N GLU A 362 14.11 9.52 -32.86
CA GLU A 362 14.35 9.10 -34.23
C GLU A 362 15.85 8.87 -34.44
N TYR A 363 16.17 7.78 -35.11
CA TYR A 363 17.51 7.46 -35.57
C TYR A 363 17.53 7.38 -37.09
N ILE A 364 18.49 8.06 -37.72
CA ILE A 364 18.71 8.02 -39.16
C ILE A 364 20.05 7.31 -39.43
N THR A 365 19.99 6.21 -40.15
CA THR A 365 21.12 5.29 -40.35
C THR A 365 22.22 5.89 -41.22
N LYS A 366 23.47 5.53 -40.92
CA LYS A 366 24.58 5.51 -41.89
C LYS A 366 24.61 4.14 -42.60
N ALA A 367 25.40 4.00 -43.65
CA ALA A 367 25.51 2.73 -44.35
C ALA A 367 26.29 1.71 -43.52
N GLY A 368 25.83 0.45 -43.51
CA GLY A 368 26.52 -0.67 -42.88
C GLY A 368 26.04 -0.97 -41.46
N ASP A 369 26.89 -1.70 -40.72
CA ASP A 369 26.66 -2.13 -39.34
C ASP A 369 26.77 -0.96 -38.34
N GLN A 370 25.78 -0.82 -37.46
CA GLN A 370 25.70 0.28 -36.49
C GLN A 370 24.79 -0.03 -35.29
N GLU A 371 25.13 0.57 -34.16
CA GLU A 371 24.38 0.48 -32.91
C GLU A 371 23.95 1.86 -32.42
N PHE A 372 22.80 1.90 -31.75
CA PHE A 372 22.30 3.10 -31.09
C PHE A 372 21.44 2.73 -29.88
N GLU A 373 21.74 3.36 -28.74
CA GLU A 373 20.85 3.37 -27.59
C GLU A 373 20.31 4.80 -27.42
N CYS A 374 19.00 4.90 -27.24
CA CYS A 374 18.34 6.16 -26.96
C CYS A 374 19.01 6.88 -25.76
N PHE A 375 19.30 8.18 -25.92
CA PHE A 375 19.93 8.96 -24.86
C PHE A 375 18.99 9.23 -23.68
N ALA A 376 17.75 9.64 -23.98
CA ALA A 376 16.73 9.91 -22.98
C ALA A 376 15.95 8.62 -22.64
N TRP A 377 15.65 8.45 -21.36
CA TRP A 377 14.75 7.38 -20.87
C TRP A 377 13.28 7.70 -21.16
N GLN A 378 12.46 6.65 -21.27
CA GLN A 378 11.02 6.71 -21.49
C GLN A 378 10.30 5.71 -20.58
N ASN A 379 9.00 5.89 -20.37
CA ASN A 379 8.17 4.98 -19.58
C ASN A 379 7.26 4.13 -20.49
N SER A 380 7.23 2.81 -20.29
CA SER A 380 6.42 1.87 -21.08
C SER A 380 4.98 1.72 -20.59
N SER A 381 4.21 2.82 -20.54
CA SER A 381 2.79 2.83 -20.11
C SER A 381 1.92 1.77 -20.80
N ASN A 382 2.24 1.41 -22.05
CA ASN A 382 1.53 0.41 -22.84
C ASN A 382 2.26 -0.94 -22.92
N HIS A 383 3.31 -1.13 -22.10
CA HIS A 383 4.15 -2.32 -22.05
C HIS A 383 4.87 -2.67 -23.37
N THR A 384 5.05 -1.70 -24.26
CA THR A 384 5.63 -1.89 -25.59
C THR A 384 6.64 -0.82 -25.98
N VAL A 385 7.49 -1.15 -26.94
CA VAL A 385 8.32 -0.20 -27.70
C VAL A 385 8.07 -0.41 -29.18
N THR A 386 7.75 0.65 -29.90
CA THR A 386 7.45 0.60 -31.34
C THR A 386 8.58 1.26 -32.14
N TYR A 387 9.01 0.60 -33.21
CA TYR A 387 10.03 1.04 -34.16
C TYR A 387 9.39 1.18 -35.54
N ASP A 388 9.14 2.41 -35.97
CA ASP A 388 8.61 2.73 -37.30
C ASP A 388 9.76 2.97 -38.28
N PHE A 389 9.97 2.01 -39.19
CA PHE A 389 10.95 2.08 -40.26
C PHE A 389 10.35 2.80 -41.47
N SER A 390 10.98 3.88 -41.89
CA SER A 390 10.61 4.64 -43.08
C SER A 390 11.84 5.02 -43.91
N ASN A 391 11.61 5.38 -45.18
CA ASN A 391 12.68 5.58 -46.17
C ASN A 391 13.55 4.32 -46.37
N VAL A 392 12.92 3.14 -46.35
CA VAL A 392 13.60 1.85 -46.56
C VAL A 392 13.86 1.67 -48.07
N THR A 393 15.11 1.85 -48.49
CA THR A 393 15.55 1.76 -49.90
C THR A 393 16.25 0.46 -50.26
N GLY A 394 16.40 -0.44 -49.29
CA GLY A 394 17.06 -1.74 -49.43
C GLY A 394 16.79 -2.63 -48.22
N THR A 395 17.54 -3.72 -48.07
CA THR A 395 17.37 -4.62 -46.92
C THR A 395 18.04 -4.02 -45.68
N VAL A 396 17.27 -3.85 -44.61
CA VAL A 396 17.78 -3.58 -43.27
C VAL A 396 17.83 -4.90 -42.51
N GLN A 397 19.02 -5.37 -42.16
CA GLN A 397 19.19 -6.51 -41.25
C GLN A 397 19.05 -6.01 -39.82
N ILE A 398 18.17 -6.65 -39.06
CA ILE A 398 17.93 -6.38 -37.65
C ILE A 398 18.76 -7.38 -36.86
N LEU A 399 19.87 -6.90 -36.30
CA LEU A 399 20.81 -7.70 -35.51
C LEU A 399 20.39 -7.71 -34.03
N GLY A 400 19.69 -6.67 -33.58
CA GLY A 400 19.01 -6.67 -32.28
C GLY A 400 18.16 -5.43 -32.05
N LEU A 401 16.87 -5.61 -31.76
CA LEU A 401 16.06 -4.59 -31.08
C LEU A 401 15.90 -5.03 -29.63
N LYS A 402 16.35 -4.20 -28.70
CA LYS A 402 16.39 -4.51 -27.27
C LYS A 402 15.99 -3.26 -26.46
N TYR A 403 16.00 -3.40 -25.14
CA TYR A 403 15.87 -2.27 -24.24
C TYR A 403 16.74 -2.46 -23.01
N ARG A 404 17.05 -1.35 -22.35
CA ARG A 404 17.70 -1.33 -21.04
C ARG A 404 16.77 -0.70 -20.03
N GLU A 405 16.43 -1.42 -18.97
CA GLU A 405 15.69 -0.85 -17.85
C GLU A 405 16.59 0.11 -17.06
N SER A 406 16.04 1.24 -16.63
CA SER A 406 16.74 2.26 -15.84
C SER A 406 15.80 2.79 -14.76
N SER A 407 16.24 2.94 -13.52
CA SER A 407 15.38 3.41 -12.41
C SER A 407 16.14 4.26 -11.40
N TYR A 408 15.43 4.80 -10.40
CA TYR A 408 16.11 5.22 -9.16
C TYR A 408 16.87 4.03 -8.56
N ASN A 409 18.05 4.31 -8.00
CA ASN A 409 18.89 3.26 -7.43
C ASN A 409 18.54 2.99 -5.96
N VAL A 410 17.61 2.06 -5.78
CA VAL A 410 17.10 1.59 -4.48
C VAL A 410 16.74 0.11 -4.58
N ASP A 411 16.88 -0.63 -3.49
CA ASP A 411 16.37 -2.00 -3.43
C ASP A 411 14.92 -2.03 -2.90
N ILE A 412 14.09 -2.87 -3.52
CA ILE A 412 12.72 -3.16 -3.07
C ILE A 412 12.80 -4.34 -2.10
N THR A 413 12.70 -4.05 -0.80
CA THR A 413 12.82 -5.04 0.28
C THR A 413 11.46 -5.42 0.87
N GLY A 414 10.48 -4.53 0.77
CA GLY A 414 9.13 -4.74 1.26
C GLY A 414 8.43 -5.88 0.52
N GLN A 415 7.65 -6.66 1.27
CA GLN A 415 6.92 -7.81 0.72
C GLN A 415 5.56 -7.91 1.40
N PHE A 416 4.58 -8.41 0.65
CA PHE A 416 3.27 -8.78 1.18
C PHE A 416 2.70 -9.96 0.40
N ASN A 417 2.12 -10.92 1.11
CA ASN A 417 1.31 -11.99 0.53
C ASN A 417 0.19 -12.37 1.49
N SER A 418 -0.96 -12.77 0.95
CA SER A 418 -2.13 -13.19 1.71
C SER A 418 -2.86 -14.37 1.09
N SER A 419 -3.83 -14.91 1.83
CA SER A 419 -4.78 -15.92 1.36
C SER A 419 -5.73 -15.41 0.26
N ASP A 420 -5.76 -14.09 -0.01
CA ASP A 420 -6.58 -13.49 -1.07
C ASP A 420 -5.72 -13.03 -2.26
N ALA A 421 -5.85 -13.74 -3.39
CA ALA A 421 -5.08 -13.46 -4.59
C ALA A 421 -5.32 -12.06 -5.19
N SER A 422 -6.50 -11.46 -4.98
CA SER A 422 -6.82 -10.11 -5.47
C SER A 422 -6.00 -9.05 -4.73
N LEU A 423 -5.80 -9.22 -3.42
CA LEU A 423 -4.97 -8.31 -2.62
C LEU A 423 -3.49 -8.45 -2.99
N ASN A 424 -3.02 -9.67 -3.29
CA ASN A 424 -1.64 -9.91 -3.74
C ASN A 424 -1.39 -9.23 -5.10
N THR A 425 -2.39 -9.26 -5.99
CA THR A 425 -2.36 -8.56 -7.28
C THR A 425 -2.36 -7.05 -7.09
N LEU A 426 -3.22 -6.52 -6.22
CA LEU A 426 -3.28 -5.10 -5.87
C LEU A 426 -1.92 -4.60 -5.35
N TRP A 427 -1.35 -5.30 -4.38
CA TRP A 427 -0.04 -4.95 -3.82
C TRP A 427 1.06 -4.96 -4.88
N THR A 428 1.06 -5.95 -5.78
CA THR A 428 2.02 -6.04 -6.90
C THR A 428 1.89 -4.84 -7.85
N LYS A 429 0.67 -4.46 -8.23
CA LYS A 429 0.43 -3.31 -9.10
C LYS A 429 0.80 -2.00 -8.40
N ALA A 430 0.48 -1.85 -7.13
CA ALA A 430 0.84 -0.67 -6.32
C ALA A 430 2.37 -0.50 -6.20
N LYS A 431 3.10 -1.60 -5.96
CA LYS A 431 4.58 -1.62 -5.99
C LYS A 431 5.10 -1.14 -7.34
N ASN A 432 4.58 -1.68 -8.44
CA ASN A 432 5.03 -1.31 -9.77
C ASN A 432 4.76 0.17 -10.06
N THR A 433 3.60 0.72 -9.63
CA THR A 433 3.28 2.15 -9.69
C THR A 433 4.35 2.97 -9.00
N SER A 434 4.62 2.67 -7.72
CA SER A 434 5.63 3.40 -6.94
C SER A 434 7.01 3.37 -7.61
N LYS A 435 7.44 2.20 -8.12
CA LYS A 435 8.76 2.02 -8.72
C LYS A 435 9.01 2.97 -9.90
N VAL A 436 8.01 3.18 -10.73
CA VAL A 436 8.17 4.02 -11.93
C VAL A 436 7.78 5.48 -11.67
N CYS A 437 7.06 5.79 -10.61
CA CYS A 437 6.78 7.16 -10.16
C CYS A 437 7.93 7.79 -9.35
N MET A 438 9.17 7.30 -9.48
CA MET A 438 10.35 7.92 -8.86
C MET A 438 11.58 7.84 -9.76
N ARG A 439 12.38 8.92 -9.79
CA ARG A 439 13.71 8.97 -10.41
C ARG A 439 14.56 10.11 -9.82
N ASP A 440 14.71 11.26 -10.47
CA ASP A 440 15.39 12.42 -9.87
C ASP A 440 14.58 13.08 -8.74
N GLN A 441 13.29 12.79 -8.70
CA GLN A 441 12.30 13.22 -7.73
C GLN A 441 11.20 12.17 -7.65
N TYR A 442 10.26 12.36 -6.74
CA TYR A 442 8.97 11.69 -6.81
C TYR A 442 8.12 12.33 -7.91
N TYR A 443 7.37 11.49 -8.63
CA TYR A 443 6.49 11.88 -9.74
C TYR A 443 5.04 11.57 -9.40
N ASP A 444 4.12 12.41 -9.85
CA ASP A 444 2.70 12.05 -9.96
C ASP A 444 2.54 10.86 -10.94
N CYS A 445 3.05 11.02 -12.16
CA CYS A 445 3.09 10.00 -13.21
C CYS A 445 4.40 10.05 -14.02
N PRO A 446 4.87 8.91 -14.55
CA PRO A 446 6.15 8.83 -15.24
C PRO A 446 6.11 9.25 -16.73
N ASP A 447 4.92 9.40 -17.30
CA ASP A 447 4.70 9.47 -18.74
C ASP A 447 4.15 10.80 -19.24
N ARG A 448 3.31 11.52 -18.49
CA ARG A 448 2.65 12.80 -18.90
C ARG A 448 3.24 14.06 -18.26
N GLU A 449 3.60 14.03 -16.97
CA GLU A 449 3.96 15.26 -16.23
C GLU A 449 5.32 15.16 -15.56
N ARG A 450 5.57 14.06 -14.85
CA ARG A 450 6.76 13.86 -14.01
C ARG A 450 6.89 14.95 -12.94
N GLY A 451 5.78 15.54 -12.47
CA GLY A 451 5.78 16.63 -11.51
C GLY A 451 5.92 16.14 -10.06
N GLN A 452 6.63 16.90 -9.22
CA GLN A 452 6.71 16.66 -7.78
C GLN A 452 5.49 17.28 -7.09
N TRP A 453 4.30 16.72 -7.34
CA TRP A 453 3.03 17.16 -6.76
C TRP A 453 2.91 16.72 -5.30
N TRP A 454 2.80 17.67 -4.38
CA TRP A 454 2.99 17.38 -2.96
C TRP A 454 1.86 16.61 -2.27
N GLY A 455 0.67 16.55 -2.88
CA GLY A 455 -0.39 15.60 -2.48
C GLY A 455 0.11 14.17 -2.66
N ASP A 456 0.53 13.82 -3.88
CA ASP A 456 1.12 12.53 -4.22
C ASP A 456 2.33 12.22 -3.35
N VAL A 457 3.31 13.13 -3.33
CA VAL A 457 4.59 12.95 -2.62
C VAL A 457 4.37 12.61 -1.14
N SER A 458 3.35 13.19 -0.50
CA SER A 458 3.03 12.88 0.90
C SER A 458 2.71 11.39 1.10
N GLU A 459 1.94 10.79 0.18
CA GLU A 459 1.66 9.35 0.20
C GLU A 459 2.88 8.54 -0.19
N GLN A 460 3.63 8.98 -1.21
CA GLN A 460 4.82 8.25 -1.66
C GLN A 460 5.85 8.11 -0.57
N ILE A 461 6.10 9.17 0.20
CA ILE A 461 7.01 9.13 1.33
C ILE A 461 6.55 8.07 2.33
N LEU A 462 5.25 8.04 2.65
CA LEU A 462 4.71 7.15 3.65
C LEU A 462 4.77 5.68 3.22
N TYR A 463 4.31 5.34 2.00
CA TYR A 463 4.38 3.95 1.54
C TYR A 463 5.79 3.51 1.12
N SER A 464 6.71 4.43 0.82
CA SER A 464 8.12 4.10 0.52
C SER A 464 8.82 3.43 1.69
N PHE A 465 8.48 3.81 2.94
CA PHE A 465 8.99 3.15 4.14
C PHE A 465 8.55 1.70 4.31
N TYR A 466 7.53 1.27 3.59
CA TYR A 466 7.07 -0.13 3.61
C TYR A 466 7.56 -0.93 2.40
N LEU A 467 8.20 -0.27 1.42
CA LEU A 467 8.57 -0.90 0.16
C LEU A 467 10.08 -0.96 -0.07
N TYR A 468 10.80 0.11 0.25
CA TYR A 468 12.20 0.29 -0.13
C TYR A 468 13.14 0.20 1.08
N ASP A 469 14.42 -0.09 0.80
CA ASP A 469 15.47 0.12 1.79
C ASP A 469 15.63 1.61 2.21
N SER A 470 16.46 1.87 3.21
CA SER A 470 16.65 3.22 3.76
C SER A 470 17.32 4.21 2.80
N SER A 471 17.87 3.77 1.65
CA SER A 471 18.48 4.68 0.68
C SER A 471 17.45 5.60 0.02
N VAL A 472 16.16 5.20 -0.01
CA VAL A 472 15.04 6.05 -0.46
C VAL A 472 14.93 7.35 0.33
N ASN A 473 15.39 7.37 1.59
CA ASN A 473 15.36 8.56 2.44
C ASN A 473 16.18 9.72 1.85
N LYS A 474 17.18 9.44 1.00
CA LYS A 474 17.92 10.47 0.27
C LYS A 474 17.01 11.24 -0.68
N LEU A 475 16.09 10.56 -1.37
CA LEU A 475 15.09 11.19 -2.23
C LEU A 475 14.11 12.03 -1.42
N THR A 476 13.60 11.50 -0.31
CA THR A 476 12.70 12.23 0.59
C THR A 476 13.35 13.48 1.20
N ARG A 477 14.59 13.37 1.66
CA ARG A 477 15.36 14.51 2.18
C ARG A 477 15.55 15.59 1.13
N LYS A 478 15.87 15.19 -0.10
CA LYS A 478 15.99 16.10 -1.24
C LYS A 478 14.64 16.79 -1.53
N ALA A 479 13.54 16.05 -1.59
CA ALA A 479 12.21 16.60 -1.84
C ALA A 479 11.82 17.66 -0.80
N PHE A 480 11.97 17.38 0.51
CA PHE A 480 11.64 18.38 1.53
C PHE A 480 12.51 19.65 1.44
N ARG A 481 13.80 19.53 1.12
CA ARG A 481 14.65 20.70 0.87
C ARG A 481 14.16 21.52 -0.31
N GLU A 482 13.82 20.86 -1.41
CA GLU A 482 13.25 21.49 -2.60
C GLU A 482 11.95 22.24 -2.30
N LEU A 483 11.04 21.64 -1.53
CA LEU A 483 9.80 22.30 -1.09
C LEU A 483 10.08 23.53 -0.22
N MET A 484 10.87 23.35 0.84
CA MET A 484 11.07 24.37 1.87
C MET A 484 11.92 25.53 1.35
N ASN A 485 12.94 25.27 0.54
CA ASN A 485 13.79 26.32 -0.04
C ASN A 485 13.12 27.09 -1.17
N THR A 486 12.05 26.54 -1.76
CA THR A 486 11.23 27.24 -2.77
C THR A 486 10.07 28.02 -2.12
N GLN A 487 9.94 28.03 -0.78
CA GLN A 487 8.85 28.73 -0.08
C GLN A 487 8.71 30.19 -0.51
N LYS A 488 7.46 30.64 -0.70
CA LYS A 488 7.14 32.00 -1.15
C LYS A 488 7.46 33.05 -0.09
N GLY A 489 7.52 34.31 -0.51
CA GLY A 489 7.76 35.46 0.36
C GLY A 489 6.78 35.54 1.54
N ASN A 490 5.49 35.32 1.30
CA ASN A 490 4.42 35.32 2.32
C ASN A 490 4.37 34.07 3.21
N GLY A 491 5.26 33.10 3.00
CA GLY A 491 5.33 31.85 3.78
C GLY A 491 4.53 30.68 3.20
N SER A 492 3.69 30.90 2.18
CA SER A 492 2.99 29.80 1.51
C SER A 492 3.92 29.01 0.60
N LEU A 493 3.51 27.80 0.22
CA LEU A 493 4.34 26.87 -0.56
C LEU A 493 3.90 26.81 -2.02
N TYR A 494 4.80 26.33 -2.88
CA TYR A 494 4.46 25.88 -4.22
C TYR A 494 4.06 24.40 -4.15
N THR A 495 2.98 24.01 -4.82
CA THR A 495 2.50 22.62 -4.82
C THR A 495 3.36 21.70 -5.69
N THR A 496 3.96 22.23 -6.75
CA THR A 496 4.94 21.55 -7.59
C THR A 496 6.29 22.22 -7.34
N ALA A 497 7.03 21.76 -6.33
CA ALA A 497 8.27 22.42 -5.90
C ALA A 497 9.53 21.64 -6.29
N PRO A 498 10.59 22.32 -6.80
CA PRO A 498 10.63 23.72 -7.21
C PRO A 498 9.89 24.06 -8.52
N GLY A 499 9.23 23.13 -9.21
CA GLY A 499 8.52 23.31 -10.50
C GLY A 499 7.75 24.64 -10.76
N THR A 500 6.41 24.63 -10.70
CA THR A 500 5.55 25.75 -11.19
C THR A 500 4.96 26.61 -10.06
N SER A 501 4.11 27.58 -10.41
CA SER A 501 3.59 28.59 -9.48
C SER A 501 2.33 28.19 -8.69
N PHE A 502 1.87 26.95 -8.80
CA PHE A 502 0.59 26.51 -8.22
C PHE A 502 0.55 26.62 -6.69
N HIS A 503 -0.66 26.83 -6.18
CA HIS A 503 -0.97 26.85 -4.77
C HIS A 503 -2.25 26.06 -4.50
N LEU A 504 -2.09 24.80 -4.07
CA LEU A 504 -3.13 23.91 -3.58
C LEU A 504 -2.89 23.73 -2.07
N PRO A 505 -3.67 24.43 -1.22
CA PRO A 505 -3.39 24.46 0.21
C PRO A 505 -3.52 23.09 0.89
N ASP A 506 -4.45 22.24 0.47
CA ASP A 506 -4.63 20.88 0.99
C ASP A 506 -3.36 20.03 0.81
N GLN A 507 -2.79 20.02 -0.39
CA GLN A 507 -1.56 19.29 -0.69
C GLN A 507 -0.36 19.87 0.07
N ASN A 508 -0.31 21.20 0.25
CA ASN A 508 0.73 21.84 1.05
C ASN A 508 0.59 21.49 2.54
N LEU A 509 -0.63 21.43 3.08
CA LEU A 509 -0.87 20.99 4.45
C LEU A 509 -0.49 19.52 4.62
N ALA A 510 -0.85 18.64 3.67
CA ALA A 510 -0.45 17.23 3.67
C ALA A 510 1.07 17.05 3.66
N ALA A 511 1.78 17.83 2.83
CA ALA A 511 3.24 17.85 2.80
C ALA A 511 3.86 18.19 4.15
N VAL A 512 3.37 19.26 4.79
CA VAL A 512 3.90 19.71 6.07
C VAL A 512 3.55 18.74 7.19
N ALA A 513 2.32 18.20 7.20
CA ALA A 513 1.91 17.17 8.16
C ALA A 513 2.75 15.87 8.03
N MET A 514 3.29 15.58 6.85
CA MET A 514 4.12 14.39 6.61
C MET A 514 5.52 14.48 7.24
N ILE A 515 6.01 15.68 7.58
CA ILE A 515 7.37 15.88 8.12
C ILE A 515 7.58 15.11 9.42
N TRP A 516 6.61 15.17 10.35
CA TRP A 516 6.73 14.43 11.62
C TRP A 516 6.66 12.92 11.41
N LYS A 517 5.78 12.45 10.51
CA LYS A 517 5.74 11.04 10.12
C LYS A 517 7.07 10.61 9.52
N TYR A 518 7.67 11.38 8.62
CA TYR A 518 9.00 11.08 8.09
C TYR A 518 10.04 10.92 9.21
N TYR A 519 10.04 11.78 10.22
CA TYR A 519 10.93 11.64 11.38
C TYR A 519 10.64 10.38 12.21
N MET A 520 9.37 10.04 12.45
CA MET A 520 9.00 8.83 13.17
C MET A 520 9.56 7.56 12.51
N TYR A 521 9.62 7.52 11.18
CA TYR A 521 10.12 6.37 10.42
C TYR A 521 11.64 6.40 10.20
N SER A 522 12.23 7.57 9.96
CA SER A 522 13.65 7.72 9.60
C SER A 522 14.59 8.02 10.78
N GLY A 523 14.09 8.72 11.80
CA GLY A 523 14.91 9.33 12.86
C GLY A 523 15.74 10.55 12.43
N ASP A 524 15.49 11.14 11.26
CA ASP A 524 16.31 12.22 10.70
C ASP A 524 16.05 13.58 11.38
N ARG A 525 16.55 13.72 12.62
CA ARG A 525 16.51 14.97 13.38
C ARG A 525 17.25 16.12 12.66
N ALA A 526 18.29 15.80 11.89
CA ALA A 526 19.11 16.81 11.20
C ALA A 526 18.30 17.56 10.14
N LEU A 527 17.47 16.86 9.37
CA LEU A 527 16.57 17.52 8.42
C LEU A 527 15.56 18.43 9.13
N LEU A 528 14.98 17.98 10.24
CA LEU A 528 14.03 18.80 11.01
C LEU A 528 14.68 20.10 11.50
N GLN A 529 15.89 20.02 12.03
CA GLN A 529 16.67 21.19 12.46
C GLN A 529 16.95 22.14 11.30
N GLU A 530 17.27 21.60 10.12
CA GLU A 530 17.59 22.36 8.90
C GLU A 530 16.38 23.17 8.39
N ILE A 531 15.18 22.57 8.35
CA ILE A 531 13.98 23.19 7.77
C ILE A 531 13.06 23.88 8.78
N TYR A 532 13.41 23.89 10.06
CA TYR A 532 12.58 24.46 11.13
C TYR A 532 12.17 25.94 10.89
N PRO A 533 13.06 26.83 10.40
CA PRO A 533 12.67 28.21 10.10
C PRO A 533 11.54 28.31 9.06
N GLN A 534 11.59 27.49 8.01
CA GLN A 534 10.58 27.45 6.94
C GLN A 534 9.27 26.83 7.44
N LEU A 535 9.34 25.82 8.30
CA LEU A 535 8.18 25.27 9.00
C LEU A 535 7.48 26.37 9.80
N LYS A 536 8.22 27.10 10.66
CA LYS A 536 7.67 28.22 11.44
C LYS A 536 7.01 29.28 10.56
N LYS A 537 7.66 29.64 9.46
CA LYS A 537 7.11 30.59 8.48
C LYS A 537 5.82 30.10 7.83
N TYR A 538 5.69 28.80 7.55
CA TYR A 538 4.46 28.22 7.03
C TYR A 538 3.33 28.25 8.07
N ILE A 539 3.62 27.97 9.35
CA ILE A 539 2.62 28.09 10.42
C ILE A 539 2.14 29.54 10.56
N GLN A 540 3.04 30.53 10.47
CA GLN A 540 2.67 31.95 10.46
C GLN A 540 1.74 32.31 9.29
N PHE A 541 1.99 31.75 8.11
CA PHE A 541 1.09 31.89 6.96
C PHE A 541 -0.29 31.28 7.23
N CYS A 542 -0.36 30.07 7.80
CA CYS A 542 -1.63 29.45 8.20
C CYS A 542 -2.39 30.31 9.21
N VAL A 543 -1.71 30.82 10.24
CA VAL A 543 -2.29 31.72 11.26
C VAL A 543 -2.85 32.99 10.62
N ALA A 544 -2.12 33.60 9.67
CA ALA A 544 -2.59 34.77 8.93
C ALA A 544 -3.83 34.48 8.04
N SER A 545 -4.07 33.20 7.75
CA SER A 545 -5.21 32.72 6.96
C SER A 545 -6.32 32.09 7.83
N SER A 546 -6.21 32.19 9.16
CA SER A 546 -7.18 31.66 10.12
C SER A 546 -8.13 32.75 10.64
N ASN A 547 -9.33 32.35 11.05
CA ASN A 547 -10.28 33.23 11.73
C ASN A 547 -9.99 33.39 13.24
N ALA A 548 -10.84 34.14 13.95
CA ALA A 548 -10.72 34.37 15.39
C ALA A 548 -10.82 33.10 16.25
N ASP A 549 -11.45 32.03 15.75
CA ASP A 549 -11.54 30.72 16.41
C ASP A 549 -10.32 29.83 16.12
N GLY A 550 -9.36 30.33 15.31
CA GLY A 550 -8.19 29.60 14.86
C GLY A 550 -8.42 28.73 13.63
N MET A 551 -9.66 28.62 13.13
CA MET A 551 -10.01 27.78 11.99
C MET A 551 -9.37 28.33 10.71
N LEU A 552 -8.65 27.47 9.98
CA LEU A 552 -8.04 27.80 8.70
C LEU A 552 -9.14 27.96 7.64
N LEU A 553 -9.07 29.06 6.88
CA LEU A 553 -10.06 29.40 5.88
C LEU A 553 -9.56 29.08 4.46
N LEU A 554 -10.50 28.80 3.56
CA LEU A 554 -10.25 28.69 2.12
C LEU A 554 -9.76 30.03 1.56
N GLN A 555 -8.74 29.98 0.70
CA GLN A 555 -7.95 31.16 0.31
C GLN A 555 -8.37 31.72 -1.06
N ASN A 556 -8.19 33.03 -1.29
CA ASN A 556 -8.72 33.69 -2.49
C ASN A 556 -7.86 33.48 -3.75
N ASP A 557 -6.54 33.38 -3.59
CA ASP A 557 -5.55 33.23 -4.66
C ASP A 557 -5.01 31.79 -4.76
N ALA A 558 -5.83 30.82 -4.34
CA ALA A 558 -5.47 29.42 -4.28
C ALA A 558 -6.45 28.54 -5.08
N TRP A 559 -5.96 27.40 -5.55
CA TRP A 559 -6.82 26.32 -6.00
C TRP A 559 -7.26 25.53 -4.76
N ASN A 560 -8.43 25.88 -4.20
CA ASN A 560 -9.02 25.20 -3.04
C ASN A 560 -9.61 23.83 -3.44
N TRP A 561 -8.73 22.96 -3.91
CA TRP A 561 -9.00 21.59 -4.30
C TRP A 561 -8.80 20.65 -3.10
N ILE A 562 -9.38 19.46 -3.16
CA ILE A 562 -9.23 18.40 -2.15
C ILE A 562 -8.99 17.05 -2.84
N ASP A 563 -9.77 16.77 -3.88
CA ASP A 563 -9.84 15.46 -4.50
C ASP A 563 -10.54 15.53 -5.87
N TRP A 564 -10.35 14.51 -6.71
CA TRP A 564 -11.08 14.33 -7.99
C TRP A 564 -12.28 13.40 -7.90
N GLY A 565 -12.61 12.92 -6.71
CA GLY A 565 -13.76 12.07 -6.46
C GLY A 565 -15.10 12.72 -6.81
N THR A 566 -16.19 12.03 -6.48
CA THR A 566 -17.56 12.51 -6.71
C THR A 566 -18.09 13.31 -5.52
N ASN A 567 -19.29 13.88 -5.66
CA ASN A 567 -20.00 14.57 -4.57
C ASN A 567 -19.18 15.68 -3.90
N ILE A 568 -18.46 16.48 -4.70
CA ILE A 568 -17.61 17.58 -4.24
C ILE A 568 -18.45 18.85 -4.12
N ASP A 569 -18.37 19.50 -2.96
CA ASP A 569 -19.08 20.75 -2.66
C ASP A 569 -18.20 21.97 -3.07
N PRO A 570 -18.67 22.88 -3.94
CA PRO A 570 -17.97 24.12 -4.22
C PRO A 570 -18.16 25.11 -3.05
N VAL A 571 -17.21 25.07 -2.11
CA VAL A 571 -17.26 25.90 -0.90
C VAL A 571 -16.68 27.30 -1.17
N PRO A 572 -17.36 28.40 -0.77
CA PRO A 572 -16.86 29.76 -0.97
C PRO A 572 -15.54 30.03 -0.23
N VAL A 573 -14.69 30.86 -0.85
CA VAL A 573 -13.49 31.47 -0.21
C VAL A 573 -13.88 32.13 1.12
N GLY A 574 -13.03 32.01 2.13
CA GLY A 574 -13.28 32.52 3.48
C GLY A 574 -14.10 31.57 4.37
N SER A 575 -14.58 30.45 3.85
CA SER A 575 -15.22 29.39 4.64
C SER A 575 -14.20 28.44 5.26
N ALA A 576 -14.59 27.73 6.32
CA ALA A 576 -13.79 26.64 6.89
C ALA A 576 -14.21 25.30 6.28
N ASN A 577 -13.24 24.47 5.95
CA ASN A 577 -13.44 23.13 5.39
C ASN A 577 -12.89 22.05 6.35
N THR A 578 -13.60 20.91 6.42
CA THR A 578 -13.29 19.83 7.37
C THR A 578 -11.93 19.19 7.11
N VAL A 579 -11.62 18.85 5.86
CA VAL A 579 -10.34 18.23 5.47
C VAL A 579 -9.19 19.20 5.71
N PHE A 580 -9.33 20.47 5.30
CA PHE A 580 -8.33 21.51 5.54
C PHE A 580 -7.98 21.65 7.02
N ASN A 581 -8.99 21.70 7.90
CA ASN A 581 -8.77 21.90 9.32
C ASN A 581 -8.27 20.63 10.04
N ALA A 582 -8.65 19.44 9.56
CA ALA A 582 -8.08 18.19 10.06
C ALA A 582 -6.59 18.06 9.70
N LEU A 583 -6.23 18.43 8.46
CA LEU A 583 -4.84 18.54 8.03
C LEU A 583 -4.09 19.62 8.83
N TYR A 584 -4.71 20.78 9.07
CA TYR A 584 -4.10 21.85 9.86
C TYR A 584 -3.81 21.42 11.31
N ILE A 585 -4.69 20.63 11.93
CA ILE A 585 -4.42 20.01 13.25
C ILE A 585 -3.14 19.14 13.20
N SER A 586 -2.95 18.37 12.12
CA SER A 586 -1.77 17.51 11.90
C SER A 586 -0.49 18.32 11.61
N VAL A 587 -0.63 19.45 10.93
CA VAL A 587 0.45 20.43 10.72
C VAL A 587 0.89 21.06 12.04
N LEU A 588 -0.06 21.47 12.89
CA LEU A 588 0.24 21.99 14.22
C LEU A 588 0.85 20.92 15.14
N GLU A 589 0.42 19.66 15.02
CA GLU A 589 1.05 18.54 15.72
C GLU A 589 2.51 18.37 15.31
N THR A 590 2.78 18.43 14.00
CA THR A 590 4.15 18.42 13.47
C THR A 590 4.98 19.56 14.04
N ALA A 591 4.43 20.77 14.11
CA ALA A 591 5.10 21.94 14.64
C ALA A 591 5.41 21.80 16.15
N VAL A 592 4.43 21.38 16.96
CA VAL A 592 4.60 21.11 18.40
C VAL A 592 5.70 20.08 18.64
N ASN A 593 5.59 18.93 17.96
CA ASN A 593 6.52 17.82 18.17
C ASN A 593 7.94 18.17 17.73
N THR A 594 8.08 18.88 16.61
CA THR A 594 9.39 19.35 16.13
C THR A 594 9.97 20.39 17.07
N ALA A 595 9.20 21.38 17.51
CA ALA A 595 9.65 22.39 18.47
C ALA A 595 10.14 21.75 19.78
N ASN A 596 9.39 20.79 20.32
CA ASN A 596 9.80 20.03 21.51
C ASN A 596 11.10 19.26 21.30
N LEU A 597 11.23 18.55 20.17
CA LEU A 597 12.44 17.78 19.83
C LEU A 597 13.70 18.67 19.69
N LEU A 598 13.52 19.90 19.24
CA LEU A 598 14.60 20.86 19.03
C LEU A 598 14.81 21.83 20.21
N GLY A 599 14.08 21.67 21.31
CA GLY A 599 14.20 22.52 22.50
C GLY A 599 13.64 23.94 22.34
N GLN A 600 12.74 24.15 21.39
CA GLN A 600 12.11 25.45 21.08
C GLN A 600 10.85 25.65 21.94
N THR A 601 11.02 25.73 23.27
CA THR A 601 9.91 25.67 24.24
C THR A 601 8.84 26.75 24.03
N ALA A 602 9.23 27.99 23.71
CA ALA A 602 8.27 29.07 23.47
C ALA A 602 7.38 28.81 22.24
N ASP A 603 7.99 28.31 21.16
CA ASP A 603 7.29 27.94 19.94
C ASP A 603 6.38 26.73 20.19
N ALA A 604 6.86 25.72 20.93
CA ALA A 604 6.06 24.54 21.28
C ALA A 604 4.79 24.92 22.05
N THR A 605 4.89 25.78 23.06
CA THR A 605 3.73 26.29 23.82
C THR A 605 2.76 27.03 22.90
N TYR A 606 3.26 27.96 22.08
CA TYR A 606 2.43 28.72 21.16
C TYR A 606 1.68 27.82 20.15
N PHE A 607 2.37 26.86 19.53
CA PHE A 607 1.76 25.92 18.60
C PHE A 607 0.75 25.00 19.29
N GLN A 608 1.01 24.59 20.54
CA GLN A 608 0.09 23.77 21.33
C GLN A 608 -1.20 24.53 21.69
N GLU A 609 -1.10 25.80 22.05
CA GLU A 609 -2.25 26.67 22.30
C GLU A 609 -3.11 26.83 21.05
N LEU A 610 -2.48 27.09 19.89
CA LEU A 610 -3.18 27.14 18.60
C LEU A 610 -3.88 25.82 18.28
N GLN A 611 -3.18 24.69 18.42
CA GLN A 611 -3.76 23.37 18.16
C GLN A 611 -4.97 23.10 19.05
N THR A 612 -4.84 23.40 20.34
CA THR A 612 -5.93 23.23 21.32
C THR A 612 -7.14 24.07 20.94
N LYS A 613 -6.92 25.32 20.51
CA LYS A 613 -7.98 26.23 20.07
C LYS A 613 -8.75 25.68 18.85
N VAL A 614 -8.05 25.18 17.84
CA VAL A 614 -8.67 24.56 16.66
C VAL A 614 -9.43 23.29 17.04
N LYS A 615 -8.81 22.40 17.83
CA LYS A 615 -9.44 21.15 18.31
C LYS A 615 -10.75 21.41 19.07
N ASN A 616 -10.78 22.42 19.95
CA ASN A 616 -11.96 22.76 20.74
C ASN A 616 -13.13 23.28 19.87
N ASN A 617 -12.85 23.92 18.73
CA ASN A 617 -13.89 24.47 17.84
C ASN A 617 -14.28 23.52 16.71
N PHE A 618 -13.47 22.50 16.39
CA PHE A 618 -13.63 21.64 15.22
C PHE A 618 -15.04 21.01 15.11
N ASN A 619 -15.51 20.37 16.18
CA ASN A 619 -16.82 19.72 16.17
C ASN A 619 -17.98 20.73 16.02
N ASN A 620 -17.85 21.95 16.55
CA ASN A 620 -18.88 22.98 16.42
C ASN A 620 -19.09 23.42 14.96
N TYR A 621 -18.02 23.38 14.16
CA TYR A 621 -18.08 23.73 12.75
C TYR A 621 -18.62 22.59 11.88
N PHE A 622 -18.18 21.36 12.16
CA PHE A 622 -18.29 20.28 11.17
C PHE A 622 -19.20 19.12 11.57
N TRP A 623 -19.46 18.89 12.86
CA TRP A 623 -20.35 17.80 13.27
C TRP A 623 -21.82 18.19 13.12
N ASN A 624 -22.61 17.34 12.47
CA ASN A 624 -24.05 17.51 12.35
C ASN A 624 -24.79 16.35 13.06
N SER A 625 -25.37 16.63 14.23
CA SER A 625 -26.07 15.60 15.03
C SER A 625 -27.29 15.01 14.33
N ALA A 626 -27.99 15.78 13.48
CA ALA A 626 -29.18 15.29 12.77
C ALA A 626 -28.83 14.25 11.71
N SER A 627 -27.74 14.47 10.96
CA SER A 627 -27.23 13.55 9.95
C SER A 627 -26.30 12.48 10.52
N ARG A 628 -25.90 12.62 11.80
CA ARG A 628 -24.88 11.79 12.48
C ARG A 628 -23.59 11.67 11.66
N ALA A 629 -23.14 12.77 11.08
CA ALA A 629 -21.97 12.80 10.20
C ALA A 629 -21.21 14.12 10.33
N TYR A 630 -19.93 14.08 9.97
CA TYR A 630 -19.17 15.28 9.67
C TYR A 630 -19.51 15.78 8.27
N MET A 631 -19.76 17.08 8.17
CA MET A 631 -20.09 17.75 6.92
C MET A 631 -18.81 18.23 6.22
N SER A 632 -18.86 18.51 4.91
CA SER A 632 -17.70 18.98 4.14
C SER A 632 -17.16 20.34 4.59
N SER A 633 -18.02 21.22 5.09
CA SER A 633 -17.67 22.60 5.45
C SER A 633 -18.64 23.22 6.45
N ASN A 634 -18.40 24.49 6.82
CA ASN A 634 -19.25 25.24 7.74
C ASN A 634 -20.40 26.02 7.07
N VAL A 635 -20.60 25.92 5.76
CA VAL A 635 -21.71 26.61 5.06
C VAL A 635 -23.01 25.81 5.08
N SER A 636 -24.15 26.46 4.84
CA SER A 636 -25.47 25.82 4.95
C SER A 636 -25.76 24.75 3.88
N SER A 637 -25.13 24.82 2.70
CA SER A 637 -25.30 23.86 1.57
C SER A 637 -24.45 22.59 1.67
N ARG A 638 -23.76 22.39 2.79
CA ARG A 638 -22.74 21.35 3.02
C ARG A 638 -23.23 19.92 2.78
N LEU A 639 -22.34 19.09 2.20
CA LEU A 639 -22.59 17.68 1.88
C LEU A 639 -21.96 16.75 2.92
N VAL A 640 -22.47 15.51 2.99
CA VAL A 640 -21.80 14.39 3.67
C VAL A 640 -20.99 13.62 2.64
N ASP A 641 -19.71 13.40 2.91
CA ASP A 641 -18.83 12.56 2.11
C ASP A 641 -17.91 11.70 2.99
N ASP A 642 -17.29 10.68 2.40
CA ASP A 642 -16.35 9.79 3.08
C ASP A 642 -15.03 10.48 3.44
N ARG A 643 -14.51 11.38 2.59
CA ARG A 643 -13.29 12.18 2.83
C ARG A 643 -13.32 12.94 4.15
N SER A 644 -14.37 13.73 4.36
CA SER A 644 -14.50 14.61 5.54
C SER A 644 -14.67 13.80 6.81
N ASN A 645 -15.40 12.69 6.74
CA ASN A 645 -15.59 11.80 7.90
C ASN A 645 -14.31 11.03 8.22
N ALA A 646 -13.55 10.58 7.21
CA ALA A 646 -12.25 9.94 7.42
C ALA A 646 -11.24 10.91 8.04
N TRP A 647 -11.10 12.12 7.50
CA TRP A 647 -10.19 13.13 8.06
C TRP A 647 -10.62 13.63 9.45
N ALA A 648 -11.92 13.76 9.72
CA ALA A 648 -12.40 14.06 11.06
C ALA A 648 -12.03 12.97 12.07
N LEU A 649 -12.16 11.68 11.70
CA LEU A 649 -11.70 10.56 12.54
C LEU A 649 -10.18 10.59 12.77
N SER A 650 -9.40 10.95 11.76
CA SER A 650 -7.94 11.10 11.87
C SER A 650 -7.50 12.13 12.91
N THR A 651 -8.36 13.09 13.29
CA THR A 651 -8.04 14.07 14.35
C THR A 651 -8.05 13.49 15.77
N GLY A 652 -8.69 12.32 15.97
CA GLY A 652 -8.86 11.70 17.29
C GLY A 652 -9.88 12.40 18.20
N LEU A 653 -10.66 13.37 17.70
CA LEU A 653 -11.59 14.18 18.50
C LEU A 653 -13.02 13.62 18.57
N ALA A 654 -13.35 12.64 17.73
CA ALA A 654 -14.69 12.07 17.68
C ALA A 654 -14.96 11.22 18.94
N ASN A 655 -16.08 11.47 19.62
CA ASN A 655 -16.60 10.57 20.66
C ASN A 655 -17.20 9.30 20.05
N ASP A 656 -17.64 8.34 20.86
CA ASP A 656 -18.08 7.04 20.35
C ASP A 656 -19.35 7.11 19.49
N GLN A 657 -20.28 8.02 19.80
CA GLN A 657 -21.46 8.26 18.96
C GLN A 657 -21.06 8.84 17.59
N GLN A 658 -20.10 9.75 17.59
CA GLN A 658 -19.56 10.38 16.38
C GLN A 658 -18.77 9.38 15.54
N LYS A 659 -17.96 8.52 16.17
CA LYS A 659 -17.26 7.41 15.51
C LYS A 659 -18.24 6.45 14.84
N ALA A 660 -19.30 6.05 15.54
CA ALA A 660 -20.33 5.17 14.97
C ALA A 660 -21.04 5.82 13.77
N GLY A 661 -21.33 7.12 13.85
CA GLY A 661 -21.91 7.89 12.74
C GLY A 661 -20.96 7.96 11.53
N ALA A 662 -19.72 8.39 11.75
CA ALA A 662 -18.70 8.47 10.71
C ALA A 662 -18.39 7.09 10.09
N LEU A 663 -18.31 6.02 10.88
CA LEU A 663 -18.16 4.65 10.37
C LEU A 663 -19.30 4.25 9.44
N SER A 664 -20.54 4.61 9.77
CA SER A 664 -21.68 4.40 8.88
C SER A 664 -21.50 5.13 7.55
N VAL A 665 -20.96 6.36 7.56
CA VAL A 665 -20.63 7.09 6.32
C VAL A 665 -19.57 6.34 5.51
N LEU A 666 -18.45 5.93 6.13
CA LEU A 666 -17.35 5.25 5.42
C LEU A 666 -17.77 3.91 4.80
N LYS A 667 -18.72 3.19 5.41
CA LYS A 667 -19.24 1.91 4.91
C LYS A 667 -20.21 2.06 3.74
N ASN A 668 -20.91 3.19 3.64
CA ASN A 668 -22.05 3.36 2.74
C ASN A 668 -21.81 4.35 1.59
N ARG A 669 -20.68 5.06 1.56
CA ARG A 669 -20.33 6.05 0.54
C ARG A 669 -18.99 5.73 -0.09
N ASN A 670 -18.78 6.09 -1.35
CA ASN A 670 -17.56 5.83 -2.13
C ASN A 670 -17.18 7.07 -2.97
N ASP A 671 -17.15 8.24 -2.33
CA ASP A 671 -17.02 9.52 -3.01
C ASP A 671 -15.57 9.89 -3.31
N ALA A 672 -14.61 9.41 -2.52
CA ALA A 672 -13.19 9.70 -2.71
C ALA A 672 -12.68 9.29 -4.10
N GLY A 673 -11.67 10.00 -4.63
CA GLY A 673 -10.77 9.51 -5.65
C GLY A 673 -9.68 8.62 -5.04
N PRO A 674 -8.81 7.98 -5.86
CA PRO A 674 -7.75 7.12 -5.35
C PRO A 674 -6.82 7.78 -4.33
N TYR A 675 -6.54 9.08 -4.49
CA TYR A 675 -5.79 9.89 -3.53
C TYR A 675 -6.39 9.83 -2.12
N GLN A 676 -7.67 10.18 -1.95
CA GLN A 676 -8.26 10.21 -0.61
C GLN A 676 -8.62 8.82 -0.07
N GLU A 677 -8.63 7.78 -0.92
CA GLU A 677 -9.02 6.42 -0.55
C GLU A 677 -8.09 5.84 0.53
N MET A 678 -6.78 6.13 0.50
CA MET A 678 -5.83 5.65 1.50
C MET A 678 -6.24 6.05 2.93
N TYR A 679 -6.70 7.29 3.11
CA TYR A 679 -7.11 7.83 4.41
C TYR A 679 -8.49 7.30 4.86
N VAL A 680 -9.38 7.02 3.91
CA VAL A 680 -10.66 6.36 4.18
C VAL A 680 -10.43 4.93 4.66
N GLU A 681 -9.60 4.16 3.94
CA GLU A 681 -9.26 2.79 4.30
C GLU A 681 -8.51 2.72 5.63
N GLU A 682 -7.56 3.62 5.89
CA GLU A 682 -6.88 3.73 7.19
C GLU A 682 -7.89 3.81 8.35
N ASN A 683 -8.90 4.67 8.25
CA ASN A 683 -9.88 4.84 9.32
C ASN A 683 -10.92 3.70 9.38
N LEU A 684 -11.23 3.06 8.25
CA LEU A 684 -12.00 1.82 8.26
C LEU A 684 -11.23 0.71 8.97
N PHE A 685 -9.94 0.54 8.73
CA PHE A 685 -9.14 -0.46 9.44
C PHE A 685 -9.15 -0.24 10.96
N LYS A 686 -9.03 1.01 11.41
CA LYS A 686 -9.10 1.36 12.85
C LYS A 686 -10.44 1.02 13.52
N LEU A 687 -11.54 0.88 12.77
CA LEU A 687 -12.89 0.75 13.31
C LEU A 687 -13.62 -0.54 12.91
N ASP A 688 -13.41 -1.03 11.70
CA ASP A 688 -14.02 -2.22 11.10
C ASP A 688 -13.09 -2.78 9.99
N PRO A 689 -12.07 -3.60 10.35
CA PRO A 689 -11.14 -4.19 9.39
C PRO A 689 -11.81 -5.00 8.26
N THR A 690 -12.95 -5.63 8.55
CA THR A 690 -13.72 -6.40 7.56
C THR A 690 -14.31 -5.49 6.49
N ALA A 691 -14.88 -4.35 6.89
CA ALA A 691 -15.35 -3.34 5.95
C ALA A 691 -14.19 -2.72 5.16
N ALA A 692 -13.02 -2.52 5.78
CA ALA A 692 -11.83 -2.00 5.10
C ALA A 692 -11.36 -2.92 3.96
N VAL A 693 -11.15 -4.21 4.24
CA VAL A 693 -10.75 -5.21 3.23
C VAL A 693 -11.80 -5.32 2.12
N THR A 694 -13.08 -5.31 2.48
CA THR A 694 -14.19 -5.36 1.51
C THR A 694 -14.17 -4.15 0.58
N ARG A 695 -14.03 -2.94 1.15
CA ARG A 695 -13.98 -1.69 0.37
C ARG A 695 -12.78 -1.68 -0.56
N MET A 696 -11.58 -1.97 -0.07
CA MET A 696 -10.35 -1.99 -0.85
C MET A 696 -10.48 -2.89 -2.07
N LYS A 697 -10.96 -4.13 -1.88
CA LYS A 697 -11.19 -5.06 -3.00
C LYS A 697 -12.19 -4.53 -4.01
N ASN A 698 -13.30 -3.98 -3.56
CA ASN A 698 -14.37 -3.49 -4.45
C ASN A 698 -13.93 -2.26 -5.25
N ARG A 699 -13.25 -1.31 -4.60
CA ARG A 699 -12.86 -0.03 -5.19
C ARG A 699 -11.74 -0.20 -6.20
N PHE A 700 -10.76 -1.03 -5.88
CA PHE A 700 -9.65 -1.33 -6.79
C PHE A 700 -9.95 -2.46 -7.79
N ALA A 701 -11.11 -3.12 -7.75
CA ALA A 701 -11.45 -4.21 -8.67
C ALA A 701 -11.20 -3.89 -10.16
N PRO A 702 -11.56 -2.69 -10.69
CA PRO A 702 -11.26 -2.35 -12.09
C PRO A 702 -9.75 -2.35 -12.38
N MET A 703 -8.93 -1.81 -11.48
CA MET A 703 -7.48 -1.78 -11.63
C MET A 703 -6.84 -3.16 -11.41
N ILE A 704 -7.35 -3.96 -10.47
CA ILE A 704 -6.87 -5.34 -10.22
C ILE A 704 -7.07 -6.20 -11.48
N ASN A 705 -8.27 -6.13 -12.07
CA ASN A 705 -8.66 -6.96 -13.21
C ASN A 705 -8.18 -6.40 -14.56
N SER A 706 -7.53 -5.24 -14.59
CA SER A 706 -7.08 -4.63 -15.85
C SER A 706 -5.80 -5.25 -16.41
N TRP A 707 -5.56 -4.97 -17.69
CA TRP A 707 -4.31 -5.31 -18.39
C TRP A 707 -3.09 -4.53 -17.86
N SER A 708 -3.29 -3.37 -17.22
CA SER A 708 -2.20 -2.51 -16.74
C SER A 708 -1.44 -3.21 -15.62
N SER A 709 -0.11 -3.11 -15.64
CA SER A 709 0.73 -3.61 -14.55
C SER A 709 0.91 -2.62 -13.40
N THR A 710 0.28 -1.44 -13.51
CA THR A 710 0.27 -0.31 -12.56
C THR A 710 -1.15 0.18 -12.30
N LEU A 711 -1.31 0.94 -11.22
CA LEU A 711 -2.56 1.56 -10.79
C LEU A 711 -2.77 2.94 -11.43
N TRP A 712 -4.01 3.25 -11.78
CA TRP A 712 -4.38 4.40 -12.58
C TRP A 712 -4.60 5.68 -11.76
N GLU A 713 -4.69 6.84 -12.40
CA GLU A 713 -5.02 8.12 -11.74
C GLU A 713 -6.47 8.17 -11.20
N ASP A 714 -7.40 7.48 -11.87
CA ASP A 714 -8.82 7.43 -11.52
C ASP A 714 -9.28 5.96 -11.45
N PHE A 715 -10.28 5.65 -10.61
CA PHE A 715 -10.86 4.29 -10.51
C PHE A 715 -11.45 3.76 -11.83
N THR A 716 -11.70 4.63 -12.81
CA THR A 716 -12.27 4.28 -14.11
C THR A 716 -11.23 4.25 -15.23
N GLU A 717 -11.29 3.21 -16.07
CA GLU A 717 -10.36 3.05 -17.19
C GLU A 717 -10.56 4.11 -18.28
N SER A 718 -11.81 4.48 -18.58
CA SER A 718 -12.15 5.46 -19.62
C SER A 718 -11.52 6.83 -19.35
N ASN A 719 -11.53 7.25 -18.08
CA ASN A 719 -10.85 8.48 -17.67
C ASN A 719 -9.35 8.28 -17.78
N SER A 720 -8.82 7.22 -17.16
CA SER A 720 -7.38 6.95 -17.06
C SER A 720 -6.65 6.68 -18.38
N ASN A 721 -7.38 6.29 -19.43
CA ASN A 721 -6.85 6.17 -20.78
C ASN A 721 -7.10 7.43 -21.65
N ALA A 722 -7.86 8.42 -21.17
CA ALA A 722 -8.01 9.69 -21.85
C ALA A 722 -6.65 10.42 -21.92
N GLY A 723 -6.42 11.23 -22.95
CA GLY A 723 -5.12 11.91 -23.16
C GLY A 723 -4.65 12.81 -22.00
N TYR A 724 -5.56 13.18 -21.09
CA TYR A 724 -5.31 14.00 -19.90
C TYR A 724 -5.13 13.22 -18.60
N SER A 725 -5.44 11.92 -18.54
CA SER A 725 -5.26 11.11 -17.33
C SER A 725 -4.25 9.97 -17.57
N SER A 726 -3.63 9.50 -16.50
CA SER A 726 -2.55 8.52 -16.53
C SER A 726 -3.06 7.14 -16.13
N ASN A 727 -2.61 6.11 -16.85
CA ASN A 727 -2.77 4.72 -16.45
C ASN A 727 -1.68 4.25 -15.45
N ASN A 728 -0.97 5.22 -14.87
CA ASN A 728 0.03 5.03 -13.84
C ASN A 728 0.19 6.30 -12.99
N HIS A 729 -0.35 6.29 -11.76
CA HIS A 729 -0.33 7.46 -10.90
C HIS A 729 -0.04 7.12 -9.44
N ALA A 730 0.84 7.90 -8.83
CA ALA A 730 1.45 7.58 -7.56
C ALA A 730 0.48 7.60 -6.37
N TRP A 731 -0.51 8.50 -6.38
CA TRP A 731 -1.54 8.57 -5.33
C TRP A 731 -2.45 7.33 -5.24
N SER A 732 -2.36 6.42 -6.20
CA SER A 732 -3.20 5.20 -6.20
C SER A 732 -2.49 4.06 -5.50
N ALA A 733 -1.23 4.24 -5.11
CA ALA A 733 -0.44 3.22 -4.45
C ALA A 733 -0.59 3.21 -2.91
N GLY A 734 -1.56 3.96 -2.37
CA GLY A 734 -1.96 3.91 -0.95
C GLY A 734 -2.10 2.51 -0.33
N PRO A 735 -2.58 1.46 -1.05
CA PRO A 735 -2.63 0.09 -0.53
C PRO A 735 -1.30 -0.44 0.00
N LEU A 736 -0.14 -0.01 -0.52
CA LEU A 736 1.17 -0.39 0.01
C LEU A 736 1.33 -0.02 1.50
N TYR A 737 0.87 1.17 1.87
CA TYR A 737 0.87 1.62 3.26
C TYR A 737 -0.24 0.92 4.05
N VAL A 738 -1.50 0.97 3.59
CA VAL A 738 -2.62 0.48 4.40
C VAL A 738 -2.51 -1.02 4.71
N MET A 739 -2.09 -1.82 3.71
CA MET A 739 -1.92 -3.26 3.90
C MET A 739 -0.76 -3.60 4.85
N SER A 740 0.33 -2.81 4.83
CA SER A 740 1.50 -3.08 5.67
C SER A 740 1.34 -2.51 7.09
N ALA A 741 0.80 -1.30 7.17
CA ALA A 741 0.61 -0.58 8.42
C ALA A 741 -0.55 -1.14 9.22
N TYR A 742 -1.69 -1.49 8.60
CA TYR A 742 -2.92 -1.87 9.31
C TYR A 742 -3.28 -3.34 9.19
N LEU A 743 -3.37 -3.89 7.97
CA LEU A 743 -3.70 -5.31 7.78
C LEU A 743 -2.61 -6.21 8.39
N LEU A 744 -1.35 -6.03 7.98
CA LEU A 744 -0.20 -6.67 8.61
C LEU A 744 0.06 -6.11 10.02
N GLY A 745 -0.17 -4.81 10.21
CA GLY A 745 -0.24 -4.21 11.54
C GLY A 745 1.08 -3.67 12.10
N ILE A 746 2.08 -3.38 11.28
CA ILE A 746 3.40 -2.89 11.75
C ILE A 746 3.49 -1.37 11.60
N ARG A 747 3.69 -0.63 12.70
CA ARG A 747 3.87 0.84 12.67
C ARG A 747 4.83 1.30 13.78
N PRO A 748 5.71 2.30 13.55
CA PRO A 748 6.56 2.83 14.63
C PRO A 748 5.72 3.55 15.69
N THR A 749 6.02 3.30 16.97
CA THR A 749 5.46 4.04 18.12
C THR A 749 6.48 5.01 18.70
N GLN A 750 7.76 4.83 18.37
CA GLN A 750 8.86 5.74 18.65
C GLN A 750 9.72 5.97 17.40
N PRO A 751 10.48 7.09 17.33
CA PRO A 751 11.30 7.41 16.17
C PRO A 751 12.27 6.29 15.77
N ALA A 752 12.51 6.15 14.46
CA ALA A 752 13.45 5.19 13.88
C ALA A 752 13.18 3.72 14.27
N TYR A 753 11.91 3.36 14.51
CA TYR A 753 11.50 2.03 14.97
C TYR A 753 12.20 1.57 16.27
N ALA A 754 12.68 2.52 17.10
CA ALA A 754 13.22 2.19 18.42
C ALA A 754 12.18 1.41 19.25
N GLU A 755 10.91 1.76 19.09
CA GLU A 755 9.76 0.95 19.46
C GLU A 755 8.73 0.97 18.32
N PHE A 756 8.09 -0.17 18.08
CA PHE A 756 7.01 -0.29 17.09
C PHE A 756 5.91 -1.21 17.60
N ILE A 757 4.71 -1.09 17.05
CA ILE A 757 3.60 -2.00 17.32
C ILE A 757 3.45 -3.02 16.20
N PHE A 758 3.16 -4.27 16.56
CA PHE A 758 2.65 -5.32 15.68
C PHE A 758 1.23 -5.67 16.14
N ALA A 759 0.24 -5.09 15.47
CA ALA A 759 -1.18 -5.21 15.75
C ALA A 759 -1.95 -5.55 14.47
N PRO A 760 -1.92 -6.82 14.03
CA PRO A 760 -2.56 -7.26 12.79
C PRO A 760 -4.09 -7.10 12.85
N GLN A 761 -4.70 -6.80 11.70
CA GLN A 761 -6.14 -6.57 11.56
C GLN A 761 -6.71 -7.41 10.41
N PRO A 762 -6.93 -8.73 10.61
CA PRO A 762 -7.15 -9.69 9.54
C PRO A 762 -8.31 -9.39 8.59
N GLY A 763 -9.38 -8.73 9.05
CA GLY A 763 -10.50 -8.32 8.20
C GLY A 763 -11.15 -9.46 7.41
N GLY A 764 -11.12 -10.69 7.94
CA GLY A 764 -11.63 -11.90 7.29
C GLY A 764 -10.60 -12.74 6.52
N LEU A 765 -9.33 -12.32 6.44
CA LEU A 765 -8.25 -13.13 5.87
C LEU A 765 -7.76 -14.20 6.85
N THR A 766 -7.49 -15.41 6.36
CA THR A 766 -7.01 -16.52 7.18
C THR A 766 -5.49 -16.62 7.24
N GLN A 767 -4.78 -16.03 6.28
CA GLN A 767 -3.33 -16.01 6.28
C GLN A 767 -2.79 -14.75 5.58
N PHE A 768 -1.76 -14.13 6.16
CA PHE A 768 -0.96 -13.12 5.48
C PHE A 768 0.42 -12.98 6.11
N ALA A 769 1.39 -12.53 5.33
CA ALA A 769 2.76 -12.32 5.75
C ALA A 769 3.38 -11.16 4.98
N GLY A 770 4.38 -10.52 5.57
CA GLY A 770 5.11 -9.46 4.90
C GLY A 770 6.45 -9.13 5.55
N VAL A 771 7.19 -8.31 4.82
CA VAL A 771 8.48 -7.74 5.23
C VAL A 771 8.31 -6.22 5.23
N VAL A 772 8.59 -5.59 6.36
CA VAL A 772 8.60 -4.13 6.51
C VAL A 772 10.05 -3.68 6.72
N PRO A 773 10.64 -2.94 5.76
CA PRO A 773 11.96 -2.36 5.97
C PRO A 773 11.93 -1.29 7.06
N SER A 774 13.00 -1.19 7.84
CA SER A 774 13.20 -0.11 8.80
C SER A 774 14.67 0.32 8.81
N VAL A 775 14.95 1.50 9.38
CA VAL A 775 16.32 1.98 9.57
C VAL A 775 17.16 1.13 10.54
N LYS A 776 16.53 0.19 11.26
CA LYS A 776 17.20 -0.80 12.13
C LYS A 776 17.40 -2.17 11.48
N GLY A 777 16.80 -2.39 10.31
CA GLY A 777 16.75 -3.69 9.62
C GLY A 777 15.33 -4.12 9.30
N ASN A 778 15.19 -5.23 8.58
CA ASN A 778 13.88 -5.74 8.17
C ASN A 778 13.10 -6.32 9.35
N ILE A 779 11.82 -5.99 9.43
CA ILE A 779 10.85 -6.61 10.34
C ILE A 779 10.03 -7.59 9.51
N VAL A 780 10.02 -8.87 9.88
CA VAL A 780 9.27 -9.92 9.18
C VAL A 780 8.12 -10.35 10.06
N ALA A 781 6.90 -10.38 9.52
CA ALA A 781 5.74 -10.82 10.28
C ALA A 781 4.82 -11.71 9.45
N SER A 782 4.12 -12.60 10.13
CA SER A 782 3.08 -13.42 9.53
C SER A 782 1.96 -13.70 10.52
N VAL A 783 0.78 -13.97 9.97
CA VAL A 783 -0.44 -14.30 10.68
C VAL A 783 -1.09 -15.49 9.98
N SER A 784 -1.58 -16.44 10.78
CA SER A 784 -2.42 -17.55 10.34
C SER A 784 -3.54 -17.75 11.36
N LEU A 785 -4.78 -17.91 10.88
CA LEU A 785 -5.95 -18.16 11.71
C LEU A 785 -6.76 -19.32 11.13
N ASP A 786 -7.26 -20.17 12.01
CA ASP A 786 -8.24 -21.20 11.71
C ASP A 786 -9.23 -21.36 12.89
N SER A 787 -10.06 -22.41 12.88
CA SER A 787 -11.03 -22.66 13.95
C SER A 787 -10.39 -23.10 15.27
N THR A 788 -9.12 -23.46 15.26
CA THR A 788 -8.38 -23.99 16.42
C THR A 788 -7.50 -22.95 17.10
N GLY A 789 -7.15 -21.87 16.40
CA GLY A 789 -6.40 -20.77 16.99
C GLY A 789 -6.00 -19.67 16.02
N PHE A 790 -5.38 -18.64 16.59
CA PHE A 790 -4.78 -17.52 15.89
C PHE A 790 -3.29 -17.48 16.22
N THR A 791 -2.43 -17.56 15.22
CA THR A 791 -0.97 -17.51 15.38
C THR A 791 -0.42 -16.30 14.66
N GLN A 792 0.43 -15.54 15.35
CA GLN A 792 1.21 -14.46 14.77
C GLN A 792 2.69 -14.61 15.09
N SER A 793 3.52 -14.47 14.07
CA SER A 793 4.98 -14.54 14.18
C SER A 793 5.61 -13.21 13.84
N LEU A 794 6.67 -12.86 14.55
CA LEU A 794 7.44 -11.64 14.39
C LEU A 794 8.93 -11.96 14.44
N THR A 795 9.72 -11.45 13.50
CA THR A 795 11.18 -11.34 13.62
C THR A 795 11.56 -9.87 13.53
N SER A 796 12.18 -9.34 14.58
CA SER A 796 12.56 -7.93 14.69
C SER A 796 14.08 -7.77 14.85
N PRO A 797 14.68 -6.71 14.25
CA PRO A 797 16.12 -6.50 14.29
C PRO A 797 16.60 -5.94 15.64
N SER A 798 17.90 -6.04 15.90
CA SER A 798 18.55 -5.49 17.09
C SER A 798 18.29 -3.99 17.27
N GLY A 799 18.18 -3.53 18.52
CA GLY A 799 17.95 -2.11 18.83
C GLY A 799 16.51 -1.65 18.62
N THR A 800 15.56 -2.59 18.59
CA THR A 800 14.11 -2.34 18.55
C THR A 800 13.42 -2.89 19.80
N THR A 801 12.20 -2.44 20.09
CA THR A 801 11.27 -3.08 21.02
C THR A 801 9.93 -3.20 20.31
N ALA A 802 9.28 -4.36 20.35
CA ALA A 802 7.99 -4.54 19.70
C ALA A 802 6.87 -4.62 20.75
N ILE A 803 5.79 -3.88 20.54
CA ILE A 803 4.51 -4.08 21.21
C ILE A 803 3.72 -5.06 20.36
N VAL A 804 3.67 -6.32 20.77
CA VAL A 804 2.92 -7.38 20.12
C VAL A 804 1.49 -7.38 20.67
N SER A 805 0.52 -7.08 19.81
CA SER A 805 -0.90 -6.98 20.16
C SER A 805 -1.65 -8.17 19.59
N VAL A 806 -2.19 -9.02 20.46
CA VAL A 806 -3.06 -10.13 20.09
C VAL A 806 -4.52 -9.63 20.13
N PRO A 807 -5.19 -9.49 18.98
CA PRO A 807 -6.58 -9.06 18.92
C PRO A 807 -7.52 -10.09 19.57
N LYS A 808 -8.59 -9.66 20.24
CA LYS A 808 -9.53 -10.54 20.96
C LYS A 808 -10.69 -11.06 20.11
N ASP A 809 -11.00 -10.36 19.02
CA ASP A 809 -12.12 -10.61 18.11
C ASP A 809 -11.76 -11.50 16.90
N VAL A 810 -10.51 -11.96 16.80
CA VAL A 810 -10.04 -12.80 15.69
C VAL A 810 -10.52 -14.25 15.75
N LEU A 811 -11.05 -14.69 16.89
CA LEU A 811 -11.63 -16.02 17.06
C LEU A 811 -13.15 -15.91 17.28
N PRO A 812 -13.93 -16.93 16.88
CA PRO A 812 -15.37 -16.94 17.05
C PRO A 812 -15.83 -17.07 18.51
N THR A 813 -14.90 -17.30 19.45
CA THR A 813 -15.14 -17.35 20.90
C THR A 813 -14.02 -16.60 21.62
N LEU A 814 -14.22 -16.31 22.92
CA LEU A 814 -13.19 -15.72 23.78
C LEU A 814 -11.83 -16.37 23.59
N ILE A 815 -10.76 -15.58 23.57
CA ILE A 815 -9.42 -16.10 23.79
C ILE A 815 -9.32 -16.52 25.26
N SER A 816 -9.05 -17.80 25.50
CA SER A 816 -8.84 -18.34 26.86
C SER A 816 -7.36 -18.38 27.24
N GLU A 817 -6.48 -18.51 26.25
CA GLU A 817 -5.07 -18.77 26.47
C GLU A 817 -4.24 -18.13 25.36
N ILE A 818 -3.12 -17.49 25.73
CA ILE A 818 -2.09 -17.03 24.79
C ILE A 818 -0.77 -17.68 25.18
N LYS A 819 -0.14 -18.34 24.20
CA LYS A 819 1.15 -19.00 24.34
C LYS A 819 2.24 -18.25 23.57
N VAL A 820 3.46 -18.28 24.10
CA VAL A 820 4.68 -17.85 23.41
C VAL A 820 5.68 -18.99 23.40
N GLY A 821 6.10 -19.45 22.22
CA GLY A 821 6.99 -20.62 22.10
C GLY A 821 6.42 -21.87 22.79
N GLY A 822 5.09 -22.04 22.76
CA GLY A 822 4.38 -23.14 23.44
C GLY A 822 4.13 -22.97 24.94
N ILE A 823 4.69 -21.93 25.58
CA ILE A 823 4.50 -21.65 27.02
C ILE A 823 3.33 -20.69 27.20
N THR A 824 2.38 -21.02 28.08
CA THR A 824 1.26 -20.14 28.41
C THR A 824 1.73 -18.90 29.17
N VAL A 825 1.61 -17.72 28.55
CA VAL A 825 2.01 -16.44 29.15
C VAL A 825 0.81 -15.61 29.62
N TRP A 826 -0.39 -15.90 29.11
CA TRP A 826 -1.63 -15.26 29.54
C TRP A 826 -2.76 -16.28 29.50
N LYS A 827 -3.62 -16.27 30.52
CA LYS A 827 -4.77 -17.18 30.64
C LYS A 827 -5.93 -16.49 31.36
N ASN A 828 -7.12 -16.55 30.76
CA ASN A 828 -8.37 -16.02 31.34
C ASN A 828 -8.20 -14.64 32.00
N GLY A 829 -7.66 -13.66 31.27
CA GLY A 829 -7.48 -12.30 31.78
C GLY A 829 -6.22 -12.05 32.61
N THR A 830 -5.46 -13.10 32.96
CA THR A 830 -4.31 -13.01 33.87
C THR A 830 -2.99 -13.27 33.13
N PHE A 831 -2.01 -12.38 33.30
CA PHE A 831 -0.64 -12.59 32.84
C PHE A 831 0.12 -13.52 33.80
N LEU A 832 0.81 -14.52 33.24
CA LEU A 832 1.53 -15.56 34.00
C LEU A 832 3.06 -15.46 33.88
N GLY A 833 3.59 -14.69 32.91
CA GLY A 833 5.03 -14.61 32.66
C GLY A 833 5.62 -15.93 32.13
N GLY A 834 6.91 -16.17 32.41
CA GLY A 834 7.57 -17.44 32.11
C GLY A 834 8.40 -17.50 30.83
N VAL A 835 8.45 -16.44 30.03
CA VAL A 835 9.28 -16.34 28.82
C VAL A 835 10.20 -15.13 28.91
N SER A 836 11.52 -15.37 28.87
CA SER A 836 12.52 -14.29 28.89
C SER A 836 12.36 -13.39 27.66
N GLY A 837 12.47 -12.08 27.85
CA GLY A 837 12.29 -11.09 26.78
C GLY A 837 10.83 -10.74 26.47
N VAL A 838 9.86 -11.29 27.19
CA VAL A 838 8.42 -10.98 27.03
C VAL A 838 7.86 -10.41 28.34
N THR A 839 7.27 -9.24 28.28
CA THR A 839 6.61 -8.59 29.42
C THR A 839 5.20 -8.15 29.06
N PHE A 840 4.26 -8.27 30.00
CA PHE A 840 2.94 -7.70 29.84
C PHE A 840 3.00 -6.18 29.66
N PHE A 841 2.22 -5.64 28.73
CA PHE A 841 2.12 -4.20 28.51
C PHE A 841 0.76 -3.67 28.99
N GLN A 842 -0.33 -4.12 28.36
CA GLN A 842 -1.70 -3.75 28.72
C GLN A 842 -2.70 -4.74 28.12
N GLN A 843 -3.94 -4.72 28.61
CA GLN A 843 -5.08 -5.36 27.95
C GLN A 843 -6.29 -4.43 28.01
N ASN A 844 -7.11 -4.45 26.95
CA ASN A 844 -8.40 -3.76 26.88
C ASN A 844 -9.42 -4.68 26.20
N ASP A 845 -10.60 -4.18 25.87
CA ASP A 845 -11.67 -5.01 25.26
C ASP A 845 -11.32 -5.51 23.86
N VAL A 846 -10.35 -4.86 23.20
CA VAL A 846 -9.96 -5.16 21.81
C VAL A 846 -8.77 -6.11 21.73
N SER A 847 -7.82 -6.06 22.69
CA SER A 847 -6.56 -6.81 22.56
C SER A 847 -5.87 -7.10 23.90
N VAL A 848 -4.95 -8.07 23.86
CA VAL A 848 -3.93 -8.32 24.90
C VAL A 848 -2.56 -7.99 24.31
N GLN A 849 -1.77 -7.15 25.00
CA GLN A 849 -0.53 -6.59 24.47
C GLN A 849 0.68 -6.91 25.35
N PHE A 850 1.80 -7.22 24.68
CA PHE A 850 3.07 -7.58 25.29
C PHE A 850 4.19 -6.73 24.69
N LYS A 851 5.17 -6.32 25.49
CA LYS A 851 6.46 -5.84 24.97
C LYS A 851 7.42 -7.00 24.82
N VAL A 852 8.12 -7.06 23.69
CA VAL A 852 9.14 -8.06 23.40
C VAL A 852 10.46 -7.43 22.97
N SER A 853 11.57 -8.02 23.42
CA SER A 853 12.93 -7.67 22.96
C SER A 853 13.15 -8.06 21.48
N PRO A 854 14.21 -7.56 20.82
CA PRO A 854 14.58 -8.01 19.47
C PRO A 854 14.70 -9.53 19.36
N GLY A 855 14.30 -10.08 18.21
CA GLY A 855 14.41 -11.52 17.94
C GLY A 855 13.18 -12.09 17.25
N SER A 856 13.07 -13.41 17.26
CA SER A 856 11.95 -14.15 16.67
C SER A 856 10.97 -14.59 17.76
N TRP A 857 9.71 -14.28 17.58
CA TRP A 857 8.62 -14.55 18.51
C TRP A 857 7.44 -15.15 17.77
N GLU A 858 6.78 -16.13 18.39
CA GLU A 858 5.53 -16.70 17.92
C GLU A 858 4.52 -16.64 19.07
N PHE A 859 3.37 -16.02 18.80
CA PHE A 859 2.24 -15.93 19.73
C PHE A 859 1.08 -16.74 19.17
N THR A 860 0.56 -17.67 19.98
CA THR A 860 -0.61 -18.48 19.63
C THR A 860 -1.73 -18.21 20.62
N ALA A 861 -2.82 -17.62 20.15
CA ALA A 861 -4.07 -17.47 20.90
C ALA A 861 -4.99 -18.67 20.63
N LEU A 862 -5.54 -19.23 21.70
CA LEU A 862 -6.43 -20.38 21.66
C LEU A 862 -7.83 -19.98 22.13
N PRO A 863 -8.89 -20.46 21.45
CA PRO A 863 -10.25 -20.18 21.85
C PRO A 863 -10.57 -20.83 23.19
N PHE A 864 -11.53 -20.26 23.91
CA PHE A 864 -12.20 -20.95 24.99
C PHE A 864 -12.94 -22.15 24.41
N SER A 865 -12.67 -23.34 24.95
CA SER A 865 -13.30 -24.58 24.51
C SER A 865 -14.02 -25.25 25.68
N SER A 866 -15.26 -25.67 25.43
CA SER A 866 -16.08 -26.48 26.32
C SER A 866 -16.80 -27.55 25.50
N THR A 867 -17.10 -28.69 26.13
CA THR A 867 -17.95 -29.75 25.55
C THR A 867 -19.44 -29.47 25.74
N ASP A 868 -19.78 -28.49 26.58
CA ASP A 868 -21.15 -28.08 26.78
C ASP A 868 -21.69 -27.37 25.52
N PRO A 869 -22.99 -27.57 25.20
CA PRO A 869 -23.59 -27.06 23.98
C PRO A 869 -23.85 -25.56 24.00
N VAL A 870 -23.80 -24.89 25.15
CA VAL A 870 -24.02 -23.45 25.26
C VAL A 870 -22.91 -22.82 26.07
N ILE A 871 -22.38 -21.70 25.61
CA ILE A 871 -21.46 -20.84 26.38
C ILE A 871 -22.08 -19.46 26.43
N THR A 872 -22.33 -18.94 27.62
CA THR A 872 -22.84 -17.59 27.87
C THR A 872 -21.70 -16.66 28.20
N TYR A 873 -21.81 -15.41 27.78
CA TYR A 873 -20.83 -14.36 28.00
C TYR A 873 -21.53 -13.12 28.56
N VAL A 874 -20.88 -12.48 29.53
CA VAL A 874 -21.45 -11.30 30.18
C VAL A 874 -21.34 -10.03 29.34
N ASP A 875 -20.49 -10.03 28.32
CA ASP A 875 -20.33 -8.92 27.38
C ASP A 875 -20.61 -9.36 25.94
N CYS A 876 -20.81 -8.40 25.04
CA CYS A 876 -20.94 -8.65 23.61
C CYS A 876 -19.62 -9.12 22.97
N ASN A 877 -19.71 -9.59 21.73
CA ASN A 877 -18.63 -10.17 20.93
C ASN A 877 -17.93 -11.34 21.61
N TYR A 878 -18.67 -12.12 22.40
CA TYR A 878 -18.13 -13.22 23.19
C TYR A 878 -16.98 -12.73 24.05
N SER A 879 -17.19 -11.69 24.87
CA SER A 879 -16.18 -11.17 25.79
C SER A 879 -16.59 -11.29 27.26
N GLY A 880 -15.70 -10.89 28.17
CA GLY A 880 -15.95 -10.96 29.62
C GLY A 880 -15.83 -12.36 30.21
N THR A 881 -16.66 -12.66 31.20
CA THR A 881 -16.75 -13.97 31.84
C THR A 881 -17.54 -14.95 30.97
N ALA A 882 -16.90 -16.05 30.57
CA ALA A 882 -17.57 -17.18 29.92
C ALA A 882 -17.99 -18.25 30.92
N VAL A 883 -19.24 -18.71 30.80
CA VAL A 883 -19.76 -19.86 31.56
C VAL A 883 -20.39 -20.84 30.59
N SER A 884 -20.02 -22.12 30.68
CA SER A 884 -20.60 -23.16 29.84
C SER A 884 -21.77 -23.87 30.54
N LEU A 885 -22.83 -24.15 29.78
CA LEU A 885 -24.09 -24.69 30.25
C LEU A 885 -24.43 -25.99 29.50
N PRO A 886 -24.47 -27.15 30.19
CA PRO A 886 -25.01 -28.38 29.63
C PRO A 886 -26.52 -28.25 29.36
N VAL A 887 -27.09 -29.23 28.64
CA VAL A 887 -28.56 -29.36 28.50
C VAL A 887 -29.19 -29.41 29.89
N GLY A 888 -30.14 -28.52 30.14
CA GLY A 888 -30.73 -28.36 31.47
C GLY A 888 -31.59 -27.10 31.59
N ASN A 889 -32.19 -26.96 32.77
CA ASN A 889 -32.97 -25.79 33.16
C ASN A 889 -32.20 -25.09 34.30
N TYR A 890 -32.05 -23.77 34.21
CA TYR A 890 -31.28 -22.95 35.13
C TYR A 890 -32.13 -21.77 35.61
N THR A 891 -32.61 -21.83 36.85
CA THR A 891 -33.19 -20.67 37.55
C THR A 891 -32.10 -19.66 37.89
N LEU A 892 -32.48 -18.46 38.33
CA LEU A 892 -31.53 -17.42 38.75
C LEU A 892 -30.54 -17.94 39.80
N ALA A 893 -31.04 -18.69 40.79
CA ALA A 893 -30.19 -19.30 41.82
C ALA A 893 -29.15 -20.27 41.21
N GLN A 894 -29.53 -21.03 40.18
CA GLN A 894 -28.64 -21.98 39.49
C GLN A 894 -27.66 -21.28 38.55
N MET A 895 -28.08 -20.20 37.89
CA MET A 895 -27.22 -19.32 37.09
C MET A 895 -26.14 -18.67 37.96
N ASN A 896 -26.54 -18.05 39.08
CA ASN A 896 -25.62 -17.45 40.05
C ASN A 896 -24.62 -18.48 40.60
N ALA A 897 -25.06 -19.70 40.92
CA ALA A 897 -24.19 -20.77 41.38
C ALA A 897 -23.15 -21.21 40.33
N LYS A 898 -23.43 -20.99 39.04
CA LYS A 898 -22.50 -21.22 37.92
C LYS A 898 -21.66 -19.98 37.58
N GLY A 899 -21.84 -18.86 38.28
CA GLY A 899 -21.10 -17.63 38.04
C GLY A 899 -21.68 -16.75 36.93
N ILE A 900 -22.96 -16.93 36.57
CA ILE A 900 -23.69 -16.04 35.67
C ILE A 900 -24.55 -15.11 36.53
N PRO A 901 -24.20 -13.82 36.66
CA PRO A 901 -25.00 -12.87 37.43
C PRO A 901 -26.37 -12.63 36.77
N ASP A 902 -27.31 -12.15 37.59
CA ASP A 902 -28.62 -11.69 37.12
C ASP A 902 -28.45 -10.62 36.04
N ASP A 903 -29.31 -10.63 35.02
CA ASP A 903 -29.34 -9.58 33.99
C ASP A 903 -27.99 -9.34 33.28
N ALA A 904 -27.09 -10.32 33.26
CA ALA A 904 -25.73 -10.11 32.80
C ALA A 904 -25.42 -10.69 31.42
N ILE A 905 -26.30 -11.47 30.79
CA ILE A 905 -25.97 -12.13 29.51
C ILE A 905 -26.12 -11.15 28.35
N SER A 906 -25.01 -10.92 27.65
CA SER A 906 -24.93 -10.07 26.46
C SER A 906 -24.66 -10.85 25.18
N SER A 907 -24.00 -12.01 25.24
CA SER A 907 -23.76 -12.86 24.07
C SER A 907 -23.65 -14.34 24.42
N LEU A 908 -23.80 -15.21 23.42
CA LEU A 908 -23.76 -16.66 23.62
C LEU A 908 -23.42 -17.45 22.36
N VAL A 909 -22.76 -18.59 22.56
CA VAL A 909 -22.45 -19.58 21.54
C VAL A 909 -23.40 -20.76 21.74
N VAL A 910 -24.02 -21.25 20.65
CA VAL A 910 -24.92 -22.41 20.66
C VAL A 910 -24.39 -23.44 19.68
N ALA A 911 -24.01 -24.60 20.20
CA ALA A 911 -23.59 -25.74 19.40
C ALA A 911 -24.73 -26.20 18.47
N GLU A 912 -24.38 -26.63 17.26
CA GLU A 912 -25.35 -27.14 16.30
C GLU A 912 -26.12 -28.33 16.87
N GLY A 913 -27.43 -28.35 16.64
CA GLY A 913 -28.33 -29.36 17.21
C GLY A 913 -28.84 -29.01 18.62
N TYR A 914 -28.56 -27.80 19.11
CA TYR A 914 -29.08 -27.30 20.37
C TYR A 914 -29.81 -25.97 20.18
N LYS A 915 -30.61 -25.60 21.18
CA LYS A 915 -31.25 -24.30 21.29
C LYS A 915 -31.19 -23.84 22.74
N VAL A 916 -31.10 -22.54 22.95
CA VAL A 916 -31.23 -21.91 24.25
C VAL A 916 -32.50 -21.07 24.28
N MET A 917 -33.24 -21.14 25.39
CA MET A 917 -34.37 -20.28 25.67
C MET A 917 -34.00 -19.37 26.84
N LEU A 918 -34.04 -18.06 26.61
CA LEU A 918 -33.80 -17.01 27.60
C LEU A 918 -35.14 -16.50 28.13
N TYR A 919 -35.21 -16.16 29.41
CA TYR A 919 -36.42 -15.69 30.09
C TYR A 919 -36.15 -14.41 30.87
N ALA A 920 -37.05 -13.43 30.73
CA ALA A 920 -36.97 -12.14 31.44
C ALA A 920 -37.08 -12.30 32.97
N ASP A 921 -37.87 -13.28 33.41
CA ASP A 921 -38.14 -13.51 34.83
C ASP A 921 -37.60 -14.88 35.27
N ASP A 922 -37.43 -15.06 36.59
CA ASP A 922 -37.00 -16.35 37.15
C ASP A 922 -38.05 -17.45 36.92
N ASN A 923 -37.63 -18.71 37.09
CA ASN A 923 -38.48 -19.90 36.96
C ASN A 923 -39.15 -20.05 35.59
N PHE A 924 -38.45 -19.62 34.53
CA PHE A 924 -38.84 -19.80 33.13
C PHE A 924 -40.15 -19.10 32.78
N THR A 925 -40.35 -17.90 33.32
CA THR A 925 -41.55 -17.06 33.10
C THR A 925 -41.19 -15.73 32.44
N GLY A 926 -42.18 -14.89 32.16
CA GLY A 926 -41.96 -13.60 31.50
C GLY A 926 -41.73 -13.70 29.99
N GLN A 927 -41.17 -12.64 29.42
CA GLN A 927 -40.82 -12.58 28.00
C GLN A 927 -39.74 -13.62 27.68
N THR A 928 -39.86 -14.32 26.55
CA THR A 928 -38.97 -15.43 26.17
C THR A 928 -38.38 -15.20 24.78
N GLU A 929 -37.11 -15.57 24.60
CA GLU A 929 -36.44 -15.63 23.31
C GLU A 929 -35.78 -17.01 23.12
N THR A 930 -35.80 -17.54 21.89
CA THR A 930 -35.14 -18.81 21.55
C THR A 930 -34.06 -18.58 20.51
N LEU A 931 -32.84 -19.03 20.82
CA LEU A 931 -31.67 -18.91 19.95
C LEU A 931 -31.16 -20.30 19.58
N THR A 932 -30.90 -20.52 18.29
CA THR A 932 -30.49 -21.81 17.71
C THR A 932 -29.10 -21.79 17.09
N ALA A 933 -28.43 -20.65 17.17
CA ALA A 933 -27.09 -20.40 16.65
C ALA A 933 -26.40 -19.37 17.55
N ASN A 934 -25.09 -19.21 17.35
CA ASN A 934 -24.31 -18.19 18.05
C ASN A 934 -24.92 -16.81 17.84
N ASN A 935 -24.96 -16.02 18.90
CA ASN A 935 -25.38 -14.63 18.86
C ASN A 935 -24.28 -13.79 19.53
N ASN A 936 -23.59 -13.00 18.71
CA ASN A 936 -22.43 -12.22 19.16
C ASN A 936 -22.85 -11.03 20.05
N CYS A 937 -24.09 -10.58 20.00
CA CYS A 937 -24.58 -9.50 20.84
C CYS A 937 -26.10 -9.50 20.77
N ILE A 938 -26.77 -9.87 21.85
CA ILE A 938 -28.24 -9.95 21.88
C ILE A 938 -28.90 -8.56 21.93
N THR A 939 -28.19 -7.46 21.60
CA THR A 939 -28.65 -6.06 21.71
C THR A 939 -29.95 -5.70 20.99
N TRP A 940 -30.37 -6.50 20.01
CA TRP A 940 -31.67 -6.32 19.32
C TRP A 940 -32.81 -7.11 19.98
N SER A 941 -32.50 -7.88 21.01
CA SER A 941 -33.44 -8.58 21.86
C SER A 941 -33.93 -7.70 23.00
N ALA A 942 -35.19 -7.87 23.37
CA ALA A 942 -35.73 -7.32 24.60
C ALA A 942 -35.10 -7.94 25.87
N LEU A 943 -34.33 -9.03 25.73
CA LEU A 943 -33.67 -9.75 26.82
C LEU A 943 -32.17 -9.45 26.98
N HIS A 944 -31.63 -8.48 26.22
CA HIS A 944 -30.27 -7.99 26.42
C HIS A 944 -30.11 -7.45 27.84
N ASP A 945 -29.19 -8.05 28.59
CA ASP A 945 -28.91 -7.72 29.98
C ASP A 945 -30.17 -7.74 30.85
N LYS A 946 -31.08 -8.69 30.55
CA LYS A 946 -32.37 -8.89 31.23
C LYS A 946 -32.75 -10.35 31.38
N THR A 947 -31.78 -11.26 31.28
CA THR A 947 -32.02 -12.70 31.35
C THR A 947 -31.89 -13.18 32.79
N THR A 948 -33.00 -13.61 33.38
CA THR A 948 -33.09 -14.06 34.78
C THR A 948 -33.16 -15.59 34.90
N SER A 949 -33.60 -16.32 33.86
CA SER A 949 -33.52 -17.79 33.81
C SER A 949 -33.32 -18.34 32.40
N ILE A 950 -32.77 -19.56 32.28
CA ILE A 950 -32.34 -20.15 31.00
C ILE A 950 -32.73 -21.63 30.89
N ARG A 951 -33.14 -22.05 29.69
CA ARG A 951 -33.25 -23.48 29.34
C ARG A 951 -32.38 -23.81 28.14
N VAL A 952 -31.52 -24.82 28.28
CA VAL A 952 -30.71 -25.38 27.20
C VAL A 952 -31.33 -26.71 26.78
N LEU A 953 -31.75 -26.80 25.52
CA LEU A 953 -32.48 -27.94 24.97
C LEU A 953 -31.80 -28.43 23.69
N THR A 954 -32.12 -29.66 23.26
CA THR A 954 -31.76 -30.11 21.92
C THR A 954 -32.62 -29.40 20.88
N ASN A 955 -32.18 -29.40 19.62
CA ASN A 955 -32.84 -28.75 18.50
C ASN A 955 -32.68 -29.59 17.23
N GLY A 956 -33.19 -30.81 17.28
CA GLY A 956 -33.23 -31.71 16.13
C GLY A 956 -34.60 -31.73 15.44
N VAL A 957 -34.64 -32.40 14.30
CA VAL A 957 -35.85 -32.78 13.57
C VAL A 957 -36.74 -33.65 14.46
N THR A 958 -38.05 -33.42 14.52
CA THR A 958 -38.94 -34.10 15.50
C THR A 958 -39.82 -35.20 14.91
N ASN A 959 -39.94 -35.28 13.59
CA ASN A 959 -40.92 -36.12 12.89
C ASN A 959 -40.33 -37.42 12.28
N LEU A 960 -39.28 -37.98 12.88
CA LEU A 960 -38.57 -39.17 12.39
C LEU A 960 -38.79 -40.44 13.24
N SER A 961 -39.89 -40.54 14.00
CA SER A 961 -40.20 -41.80 14.71
C SER A 961 -40.64 -42.88 13.71
N GLY A 962 -39.99 -44.04 13.71
CA GLY A 962 -40.25 -45.11 12.75
C GLY A 962 -39.08 -46.08 12.57
N THR A 963 -39.23 -47.05 11.68
CA THR A 963 -38.14 -47.97 11.29
C THR A 963 -37.54 -47.52 9.95
N TYR A 964 -36.22 -47.37 9.90
CA TYR A 964 -35.51 -46.85 8.73
C TYR A 964 -34.32 -47.72 8.33
N PHE A 965 -34.02 -47.73 7.04
CA PHE A 965 -32.68 -47.98 6.53
C PHE A 965 -31.91 -46.66 6.56
N ILE A 966 -30.68 -46.67 7.07
CA ILE A 966 -29.83 -45.49 7.20
C ILE A 966 -28.68 -45.60 6.21
N GLN A 967 -28.71 -44.80 5.14
CA GLN A 967 -27.69 -44.86 4.08
C GLN A 967 -26.69 -43.71 4.23
N ASN A 968 -25.39 -44.00 4.17
CA ASN A 968 -24.35 -42.99 4.22
C ASN A 968 -24.24 -42.23 2.89
N ARG A 969 -24.16 -40.90 2.93
CA ARG A 969 -24.09 -40.04 1.73
C ARG A 969 -22.83 -40.27 0.90
N ALA A 970 -21.67 -40.42 1.54
CA ALA A 970 -20.40 -40.53 0.83
C ALA A 970 -20.22 -41.90 0.14
N SER A 971 -20.60 -42.98 0.82
CA SER A 971 -20.37 -44.35 0.34
C SER A 971 -21.56 -45.00 -0.35
N GLY A 972 -22.79 -44.50 -0.13
CA GLY A 972 -24.02 -45.13 -0.61
C GLY A 972 -24.37 -46.46 0.09
N LEU A 973 -23.61 -46.86 1.12
CA LEU A 973 -23.83 -48.09 1.87
C LEU A 973 -24.77 -47.89 3.06
N GLN A 974 -25.41 -48.97 3.51
CA GLN A 974 -26.36 -48.96 4.62
C GLN A 974 -25.64 -49.17 5.95
N MET A 975 -26.08 -48.48 7.00
CA MET A 975 -25.68 -48.79 8.36
C MET A 975 -26.10 -50.23 8.69
N ASP A 976 -25.20 -50.95 9.36
CA ASP A 976 -25.33 -52.39 9.58
C ASP A 976 -24.66 -52.75 10.92
N VAL A 977 -25.31 -53.58 11.73
CA VAL A 977 -24.64 -54.21 12.88
C VAL A 977 -23.87 -55.43 12.40
N ASN A 978 -22.53 -55.37 12.50
CA ASN A 978 -21.63 -56.32 11.87
C ASN A 978 -21.99 -57.78 12.20
N GLY A 979 -22.10 -58.60 11.15
CA GLY A 979 -22.42 -60.02 11.23
C GLY A 979 -23.82 -60.33 11.76
N ALA A 980 -24.74 -59.35 11.79
CA ALA A 980 -26.05 -59.46 12.44
C ALA A 980 -25.95 -59.93 13.91
N SER A 981 -24.81 -59.66 14.56
CA SER A 981 -24.55 -60.10 15.93
C SER A 981 -25.61 -59.54 16.87
N THR A 982 -26.01 -60.32 17.87
CA THR A 982 -26.84 -59.84 18.99
C THR A 982 -26.02 -59.62 20.24
N ALA A 983 -24.69 -59.78 20.19
CA ALA A 983 -23.80 -59.58 21.33
C ALA A 983 -23.67 -58.09 21.71
N ASP A 984 -23.46 -57.83 23.00
CA ASP A 984 -23.07 -56.52 23.50
C ASP A 984 -21.71 -56.10 22.91
N GLY A 985 -21.57 -54.84 22.52
CA GLY A 985 -20.31 -54.32 21.98
C GLY A 985 -20.06 -54.66 20.51
N ALA A 986 -21.00 -55.31 19.81
CA ALA A 986 -20.85 -55.54 18.38
C ALA A 986 -20.78 -54.19 17.63
N SER A 987 -19.80 -54.06 16.73
CA SER A 987 -19.55 -52.81 16.01
C SER A 987 -20.63 -52.50 14.98
N VAL A 988 -20.96 -51.22 14.88
CA VAL A 988 -21.80 -50.67 13.82
C VAL A 988 -20.88 -50.29 12.66
N ILE A 989 -21.19 -50.81 11.49
CA ILE A 989 -20.45 -50.60 10.25
C ILE A 989 -21.40 -50.03 9.20
N HIS A 990 -20.89 -49.87 7.98
CA HIS A 990 -21.73 -49.75 6.79
C HIS A 990 -21.46 -50.91 5.82
N SER A 991 -22.49 -51.41 5.14
CA SER A 991 -22.38 -52.54 4.21
C SER A 991 -23.38 -52.42 3.05
N ALA A 992 -23.26 -53.30 2.05
CA ALA A 992 -24.18 -53.31 0.92
C ALA A 992 -25.61 -53.61 1.39
N TYR A 993 -26.60 -52.94 0.79
CA TYR A 993 -28.00 -53.17 1.10
C TYR A 993 -28.38 -54.64 0.88
N ASN A 994 -28.91 -55.29 1.91
CA ASN A 994 -29.44 -56.65 1.85
C ASN A 994 -30.85 -56.78 2.45
N GLY A 995 -31.38 -55.70 3.04
CA GLY A 995 -32.74 -55.64 3.58
C GLY A 995 -32.94 -56.34 4.92
N ASN A 996 -31.91 -56.99 5.48
CA ASN A 996 -32.00 -57.75 6.72
C ASN A 996 -32.29 -56.87 7.94
N ALA A 997 -32.79 -57.49 9.01
CA ALA A 997 -33.18 -56.78 10.22
C ALA A 997 -32.00 -56.06 10.93
N ASN A 998 -30.75 -56.49 10.72
CA ASN A 998 -29.55 -55.81 11.24
C ASN A 998 -29.16 -54.53 10.48
N GLN A 999 -29.85 -54.21 9.37
CA GLN A 999 -29.76 -52.93 8.64
C GLN A 999 -30.97 -52.01 8.88
N GLN A 1000 -31.90 -52.42 9.73
CA GLN A 1000 -33.11 -51.67 10.06
C GLN A 1000 -32.97 -51.08 11.47
N PHE A 1001 -33.18 -49.77 11.59
CA PHE A 1001 -33.04 -49.04 12.85
C PHE A 1001 -34.34 -48.37 13.24
N ILE A 1002 -34.74 -48.55 14.50
CA ILE A 1002 -35.97 -48.04 15.09
C ILE A 1002 -35.65 -46.73 15.81
N PHE A 1003 -36.14 -45.62 15.26
CA PHE A 1003 -36.04 -44.30 15.85
C PHE A 1003 -37.23 -44.08 16.78
N THR A 1004 -36.95 -43.75 18.04
CA THR A 1004 -37.93 -43.30 19.03
C THR A 1004 -37.58 -41.89 19.46
N HIS A 1005 -38.43 -40.92 19.14
CA HIS A 1005 -38.26 -39.53 19.56
C HIS A 1005 -38.42 -39.41 21.08
N LEU A 1006 -37.48 -38.73 21.71
CA LEU A 1006 -37.42 -38.50 23.17
C LEU A 1006 -37.72 -37.03 23.54
N GLY A 1007 -38.18 -36.22 22.58
CA GLY A 1007 -38.38 -34.77 22.75
C GLY A 1007 -37.29 -33.93 22.04
N ASP A 1008 -37.68 -32.75 21.54
CA ASP A 1008 -36.78 -31.72 20.98
C ASP A 1008 -35.73 -32.22 19.94
N GLY A 1009 -36.05 -33.31 19.26
CA GLY A 1009 -35.27 -33.90 18.17
C GLY A 1009 -34.12 -34.82 18.63
N ASN A 1010 -34.13 -35.17 19.91
CA ASN A 1010 -33.31 -36.23 20.48
C ASN A 1010 -33.96 -37.60 20.24
N TYR A 1011 -33.18 -38.60 19.86
CA TYR A 1011 -33.68 -39.95 19.54
C TYR A 1011 -32.89 -41.04 20.25
N LYS A 1012 -33.64 -42.05 20.67
CA LYS A 1012 -33.14 -43.41 20.88
C LYS A 1012 -33.20 -44.15 19.56
N ILE A 1013 -32.12 -44.80 19.15
CA ILE A 1013 -32.02 -45.53 17.87
C ILE A 1013 -31.65 -46.98 18.15
N LEU A 1014 -32.57 -47.92 17.94
CA LEU A 1014 -32.36 -49.35 18.22
C LEU A 1014 -32.15 -50.15 16.94
N ALA A 1015 -31.18 -51.07 16.90
CA ALA A 1015 -31.10 -52.06 15.83
C ALA A 1015 -32.27 -53.05 15.95
N LYS A 1016 -33.03 -53.24 14.86
CA LYS A 1016 -34.30 -53.98 14.89
C LYS A 1016 -34.12 -55.46 15.25
N HIS A 1017 -33.02 -56.11 14.84
CA HIS A 1017 -32.79 -57.53 15.08
C HIS A 1017 -32.42 -57.85 16.54
N SER A 1018 -31.74 -56.94 17.24
CA SER A 1018 -31.24 -57.16 18.60
C SER A 1018 -32.00 -56.37 19.66
N SER A 1019 -32.78 -55.36 19.26
CA SER A 1019 -33.43 -54.37 20.15
C SER A 1019 -32.43 -53.57 21.02
N LYS A 1020 -31.15 -53.56 20.65
CA LYS A 1020 -30.07 -52.82 21.34
C LYS A 1020 -29.86 -51.45 20.69
N SER A 1021 -29.47 -50.46 21.49
CA SER A 1021 -29.24 -49.08 21.05
C SER A 1021 -27.93 -48.93 20.33
N LEU A 1022 -27.88 -47.99 19.38
CA LEU A 1022 -26.62 -47.35 19.01
C LEU A 1022 -26.01 -46.70 20.26
N ASP A 1023 -24.71 -46.87 20.41
CA ASP A 1023 -23.96 -46.50 21.62
C ASP A 1023 -22.55 -46.06 21.21
N VAL A 1024 -22.12 -44.88 21.66
CA VAL A 1024 -20.72 -44.45 21.51
C VAL A 1024 -19.91 -45.07 22.65
N ASN A 1025 -19.03 -46.01 22.29
CA ASN A 1025 -18.39 -46.89 23.24
C ASN A 1025 -17.70 -46.14 24.40
N GLY A 1026 -18.08 -46.50 25.63
CA GLY A 1026 -17.49 -45.98 26.87
C GLY A 1026 -17.76 -44.49 27.12
N ALA A 1027 -18.81 -43.92 26.51
CA ALA A 1027 -19.13 -42.48 26.60
C ALA A 1027 -17.95 -41.55 26.23
N SER A 1028 -17.01 -42.04 25.41
CA SER A 1028 -15.78 -41.30 25.07
C SER A 1028 -16.10 -39.97 24.38
N LEU A 1029 -15.24 -38.98 24.61
CA LEU A 1029 -15.28 -37.69 23.92
C LEU A 1029 -14.29 -37.61 22.75
N LEU A 1030 -13.51 -38.66 22.49
CA LEU A 1030 -12.44 -38.67 21.49
C LEU A 1030 -12.98 -38.91 20.07
N ASN A 1031 -12.39 -38.19 19.11
CA ASN A 1031 -12.55 -38.48 17.69
C ASN A 1031 -12.06 -39.90 17.38
N GLY A 1032 -12.78 -40.61 16.52
CA GLY A 1032 -12.45 -41.98 16.14
C GLY A 1032 -13.01 -43.06 17.06
N THR A 1033 -13.75 -42.69 18.11
CA THR A 1033 -14.39 -43.69 18.99
C THR A 1033 -15.47 -44.44 18.23
N ASN A 1034 -15.38 -45.77 18.24
CA ASN A 1034 -16.30 -46.69 17.59
C ASN A 1034 -17.74 -46.57 18.11
N VAL A 1035 -18.72 -46.72 17.22
CA VAL A 1035 -20.13 -46.90 17.56
C VAL A 1035 -20.42 -48.40 17.61
N ILE A 1036 -21.02 -48.84 18.70
CA ILE A 1036 -21.39 -50.22 18.97
C ILE A 1036 -22.91 -50.31 19.16
N GLN A 1037 -23.42 -51.54 19.22
CA GLN A 1037 -24.73 -51.78 19.84
C GLN A 1037 -24.57 -52.17 21.31
N TYR A 1038 -25.48 -51.69 22.15
CA TYR A 1038 -25.52 -52.04 23.58
C TYR A 1038 -26.96 -51.98 24.12
N PRO A 1039 -27.32 -52.73 25.19
CA PRO A 1039 -28.61 -52.55 25.86
C PRO A 1039 -28.88 -51.08 26.19
N TYR A 1040 -30.07 -50.61 25.86
CA TYR A 1040 -30.49 -49.25 26.21
C TYR A 1040 -30.75 -49.16 27.71
N HIS A 1041 -30.13 -48.22 28.40
CA HIS A 1041 -30.30 -48.01 29.84
C HIS A 1041 -31.37 -46.95 30.14
N ASP A 1042 -32.11 -47.11 31.24
CA ASP A 1042 -33.09 -46.15 31.76
C ASP A 1042 -32.92 -46.04 33.30
N PRO A 1043 -32.57 -44.86 33.88
CA PRO A 1043 -32.43 -43.55 33.25
C PRO A 1043 -31.35 -43.50 32.17
N VAL A 1044 -31.63 -42.75 31.09
CA VAL A 1044 -30.84 -42.81 29.87
C VAL A 1044 -29.43 -42.27 30.01
N GLU A 1045 -28.47 -43.04 29.52
CA GLU A 1045 -27.09 -42.59 29.37
C GLU A 1045 -26.96 -41.74 28.10
N SER A 1046 -26.37 -40.55 28.23
CA SER A 1046 -26.36 -39.54 27.16
C SER A 1046 -25.64 -39.96 25.87
N HIS A 1047 -24.76 -40.96 25.94
CA HIS A 1047 -24.02 -41.51 24.80
C HIS A 1047 -24.81 -42.55 23.97
N GLN A 1048 -26.03 -42.88 24.41
CA GLN A 1048 -26.99 -43.73 23.68
C GLN A 1048 -28.08 -42.91 22.95
N ASN A 1049 -27.97 -41.58 23.00
CA ASN A 1049 -28.95 -40.64 22.47
C ASN A 1049 -28.34 -39.77 21.37
N PHE A 1050 -29.10 -39.58 20.29
CA PHE A 1050 -28.63 -38.88 19.11
C PHE A 1050 -29.60 -37.77 18.70
N ILE A 1051 -29.07 -36.57 18.51
CA ILE A 1051 -29.78 -35.43 17.98
C ILE A 1051 -29.72 -35.49 16.47
N ILE A 1052 -30.88 -35.43 15.81
CA ILE A 1052 -30.96 -35.54 14.36
C ILE A 1052 -31.11 -34.15 13.75
N VAL A 1053 -30.13 -33.69 12.98
CA VAL A 1053 -30.13 -32.35 12.38
C VAL A 1053 -30.22 -32.47 10.85
N ALA A 1054 -31.17 -31.79 10.23
CA ALA A 1054 -31.30 -31.78 8.77
C ALA A 1054 -30.23 -30.90 8.12
N THR A 1055 -29.70 -31.34 6.97
CA THR A 1055 -28.77 -30.54 6.15
C THR A 1055 -29.48 -29.64 5.13
N GLY A 1056 -30.81 -29.75 5.03
CA GLY A 1056 -31.65 -28.96 4.12
C GLY A 1056 -31.84 -29.55 2.72
N ASP A 1057 -31.10 -30.61 2.37
CA ASP A 1057 -31.10 -31.26 1.05
C ASP A 1057 -31.47 -32.75 1.10
N GLY A 1058 -32.25 -33.15 2.10
CA GLY A 1058 -32.74 -34.52 2.27
C GLY A 1058 -31.80 -35.47 3.03
N TYR A 1059 -30.66 -34.96 3.50
CA TYR A 1059 -29.75 -35.67 4.39
C TYR A 1059 -29.83 -35.14 5.83
N TYR A 1060 -29.23 -35.91 6.73
CA TYR A 1060 -29.25 -35.68 8.17
C TYR A 1060 -27.88 -35.96 8.77
N LYS A 1061 -27.56 -35.25 9.85
CA LYS A 1061 -26.45 -35.54 10.75
C LYS A 1061 -27.02 -36.17 12.02
N MET A 1062 -26.33 -37.18 12.54
CA MET A 1062 -26.64 -37.80 13.83
C MET A 1062 -25.57 -37.36 14.83
N ILE A 1063 -25.94 -36.45 15.73
CA ILE A 1063 -25.02 -35.85 16.72
C ILE A 1063 -25.19 -36.60 18.04
N ALA A 1064 -24.13 -37.22 18.56
CA ALA A 1064 -24.15 -37.85 19.86
C ALA A 1064 -24.33 -36.81 20.96
N LYS A 1065 -25.39 -36.95 21.78
CA LYS A 1065 -25.83 -35.91 22.71
C LYS A 1065 -24.77 -35.56 23.77
N HIS A 1066 -23.93 -36.52 24.17
CA HIS A 1066 -22.91 -36.33 25.20
C HIS A 1066 -21.65 -35.61 24.71
N SER A 1067 -21.29 -35.77 23.44
CA SER A 1067 -20.01 -35.29 22.90
C SER A 1067 -20.14 -34.15 21.90
N GLY A 1068 -21.37 -33.89 21.41
CA GLY A 1068 -21.63 -32.93 20.33
C GLY A 1068 -21.02 -33.34 18.98
N LYS A 1069 -20.51 -34.56 18.86
CA LYS A 1069 -19.84 -35.07 17.66
C LYS A 1069 -20.81 -35.82 16.75
N VAL A 1070 -20.55 -35.80 15.45
CA VAL A 1070 -21.36 -36.50 14.46
C VAL A 1070 -20.92 -37.96 14.32
N LEU A 1071 -21.87 -38.86 14.11
CA LEU A 1071 -21.59 -40.21 13.66
C LEU A 1071 -21.23 -40.19 12.17
N GLN A 1072 -20.08 -40.75 11.83
CA GLN A 1072 -19.56 -40.81 10.47
C GLN A 1072 -18.94 -42.17 10.17
N VAL A 1073 -18.65 -42.43 8.90
CA VAL A 1073 -17.89 -43.61 8.47
C VAL A 1073 -16.39 -43.29 8.44
N ASN A 1074 -15.56 -44.23 8.91
CA ASN A 1074 -14.12 -44.19 8.74
C ASN A 1074 -13.71 -44.54 7.29
N GLY A 1075 -13.25 -43.55 6.51
CA GLY A 1075 -12.91 -43.70 5.09
C GLY A 1075 -14.09 -43.52 4.13
N ALA A 1076 -13.83 -43.07 2.89
CA ALA A 1076 -14.87 -42.79 1.88
C ALA A 1076 -15.26 -44.02 1.02
N SER A 1077 -14.40 -45.05 0.96
CA SER A 1077 -14.59 -46.29 0.20
C SER A 1077 -14.95 -47.45 1.14
N GLY A 1078 -16.02 -48.18 0.82
CA GLY A 1078 -16.77 -49.09 1.70
C GLY A 1078 -16.01 -50.10 2.59
N GLY A 1079 -16.65 -50.50 3.69
CA GLY A 1079 -16.19 -51.49 4.68
C GLY A 1079 -15.73 -50.89 6.02
N GLY A 1080 -15.89 -49.58 6.22
CA GLY A 1080 -15.42 -48.86 7.41
C GLY A 1080 -16.35 -48.96 8.63
N LEU A 1081 -15.76 -48.80 9.81
CA LEU A 1081 -16.47 -48.64 11.08
C LEU A 1081 -17.26 -47.32 11.09
N VAL A 1082 -18.42 -47.31 11.75
CA VAL A 1082 -19.09 -46.07 12.15
C VAL A 1082 -18.46 -45.59 13.45
N HIS A 1083 -17.97 -44.35 13.48
CA HIS A 1083 -17.32 -43.74 14.63
C HIS A 1083 -17.80 -42.30 14.83
N GLN A 1084 -17.59 -41.72 16.02
CA GLN A 1084 -17.85 -40.30 16.22
C GLN A 1084 -16.67 -39.43 15.79
N TRP A 1085 -16.95 -38.21 15.31
CA TRP A 1085 -15.92 -37.23 14.96
C TRP A 1085 -16.41 -35.78 15.11
N SER A 1086 -15.49 -34.84 15.29
CA SER A 1086 -15.78 -33.40 15.26
C SER A 1086 -16.59 -33.03 14.03
N ASN A 1087 -17.63 -32.23 14.22
CA ASN A 1087 -18.50 -31.79 13.16
C ASN A 1087 -17.85 -30.64 12.38
N ILE A 1088 -17.28 -30.94 11.22
CA ILE A 1088 -16.64 -29.98 10.29
C ILE A 1088 -17.38 -29.93 8.93
N GLY A 1089 -18.65 -30.39 8.89
CA GLY A 1089 -19.47 -30.40 7.67
C GLY A 1089 -19.19 -31.53 6.68
N GLN A 1090 -18.44 -32.55 7.10
CA GLN A 1090 -17.98 -33.65 6.25
C GLN A 1090 -19.12 -34.56 5.74
N ILE A 1091 -19.08 -34.92 4.45
CA ILE A 1091 -20.14 -35.68 3.77
C ILE A 1091 -20.26 -37.14 4.24
N ASN A 1092 -19.19 -37.75 4.74
CA ASN A 1092 -19.19 -39.11 5.29
C ASN A 1092 -19.83 -39.18 6.70
N GLY A 1093 -20.20 -38.03 7.29
CA GLY A 1093 -21.03 -37.91 8.50
C GLY A 1093 -22.50 -37.59 8.23
N GLN A 1094 -22.93 -37.63 6.96
CA GLN A 1094 -24.30 -37.33 6.54
C GLN A 1094 -25.01 -38.60 6.07
N TRP A 1095 -26.30 -38.69 6.39
CA TRP A 1095 -27.10 -39.90 6.25
C TRP A 1095 -28.46 -39.59 5.67
N SER A 1096 -29.00 -40.48 4.83
CA SER A 1096 -30.40 -40.44 4.39
C SER A 1096 -31.18 -41.56 5.06
N PHE A 1097 -32.43 -41.27 5.45
CA PHE A 1097 -33.30 -42.24 6.12
C PHE A 1097 -34.43 -42.67 5.18
N THR A 1098 -34.51 -43.97 4.88
CA THR A 1098 -35.60 -44.56 4.07
C THR A 1098 -36.49 -45.43 4.94
N ALA A 1099 -37.77 -45.09 5.07
CA ALA A 1099 -38.71 -45.84 5.90
C ALA A 1099 -38.82 -47.30 5.41
N ALA A 1100 -38.71 -48.27 6.31
CA ALA A 1100 -38.75 -49.69 5.96
C ALA A 1100 -40.07 -50.12 5.29
N ALA A 1101 -41.20 -49.45 5.61
CA ALA A 1101 -42.49 -49.68 4.96
C ALA A 1101 -42.55 -49.15 3.51
N ALA A 1102 -41.77 -48.10 3.19
CA ALA A 1102 -41.66 -47.56 1.83
C ALA A 1102 -40.66 -48.36 0.96
N ALA A 1103 -39.67 -49.02 1.58
CA ALA A 1103 -38.66 -49.83 0.89
C ALA A 1103 -39.23 -51.13 0.27
N VAL A 1104 -40.36 -51.65 0.77
CA VAL A 1104 -41.06 -52.82 0.17
C VAL A 1104 -41.88 -52.43 -1.08
N ALA A 1105 -42.17 -51.13 -1.28
CA ALA A 1105 -42.97 -50.62 -2.40
C ALA A 1105 -42.14 -49.92 -3.51
N ALA A 1106 -40.83 -49.74 -3.33
CA ALA A 1106 -39.97 -48.99 -4.26
C ALA A 1106 -39.21 -49.86 -5.28
N ALA A 1107 -39.49 -51.17 -5.35
CA ALA A 1107 -38.97 -52.06 -6.38
C ALA A 1107 -39.95 -52.22 -7.56
N THR A 1108 -40.56 -51.14 -8.04
CA THR A 1108 -41.28 -51.10 -9.33
C THR A 1108 -41.17 -49.73 -9.99
N THR A 1109 -40.22 -49.63 -10.92
CA THR A 1109 -40.29 -48.91 -12.21
C THR A 1109 -40.84 -47.48 -12.23
N SER A 1110 -39.98 -46.47 -12.04
CA SER A 1110 -40.17 -45.18 -12.72
C SER A 1110 -39.73 -45.32 -14.17
N SER A 1111 -40.56 -44.91 -15.14
CA SER A 1111 -40.27 -45.09 -16.57
C SER A 1111 -39.33 -44.03 -17.15
N PHE A 1112 -38.82 -43.10 -16.31
CA PHE A 1112 -38.01 -41.96 -16.74
C PHE A 1112 -37.02 -41.48 -15.66
N SER A 1113 -35.79 -41.15 -16.08
CA SER A 1113 -34.75 -40.51 -15.27
C SER A 1113 -33.98 -39.42 -16.04
N VAL A 1114 -33.40 -38.47 -15.30
CA VAL A 1114 -32.56 -37.37 -15.83
C VAL A 1114 -31.25 -37.30 -15.05
N ASP A 1115 -30.11 -37.30 -15.76
CA ASP A 1115 -28.77 -37.39 -15.17
C ASP A 1115 -27.73 -36.61 -16.02
N PRO A 1116 -26.81 -35.82 -15.44
CA PRO A 1116 -26.70 -35.47 -14.02
C PRO A 1116 -27.80 -34.53 -13.55
N ASN A 1117 -28.13 -34.64 -12.26
CA ASN A 1117 -28.97 -33.68 -11.56
C ASN A 1117 -28.50 -33.59 -10.10
N PRO A 1118 -27.86 -32.50 -9.68
CA PRO A 1118 -27.77 -31.21 -10.36
C PRO A 1118 -26.89 -31.22 -11.63
N VAL A 1119 -27.10 -30.24 -12.52
CA VAL A 1119 -26.43 -30.13 -13.82
C VAL A 1119 -25.76 -28.77 -13.99
N THR A 1120 -24.60 -28.72 -14.63
CA THR A 1120 -24.03 -27.45 -15.11
C THR A 1120 -24.61 -27.08 -16.46
N ASN A 1121 -24.44 -27.90 -17.51
CA ASN A 1121 -24.95 -27.57 -18.85
C ASN A 1121 -25.65 -28.70 -19.62
N MET A 1122 -25.39 -29.97 -19.32
CA MET A 1122 -25.86 -31.10 -20.13
C MET A 1122 -26.62 -32.11 -19.29
N ILE A 1123 -27.87 -32.40 -19.65
CA ILE A 1123 -28.66 -33.49 -19.05
C ILE A 1123 -28.84 -34.64 -20.04
N THR A 1124 -28.93 -35.87 -19.54
CA THR A 1124 -29.28 -37.08 -20.29
C THR A 1124 -30.64 -37.58 -19.82
N VAL A 1125 -31.59 -37.73 -20.74
CA VAL A 1125 -32.91 -38.28 -20.45
C VAL A 1125 -32.93 -39.77 -20.78
N LYS A 1126 -33.11 -40.64 -19.78
CA LYS A 1126 -33.25 -42.09 -19.99
C LYS A 1126 -34.69 -42.51 -19.72
N LEU A 1127 -35.28 -43.21 -20.69
CA LEU A 1127 -36.65 -43.72 -20.67
C LEU A 1127 -36.67 -45.25 -20.65
N THR A 1128 -37.71 -45.80 -20.04
CA THR A 1128 -38.08 -47.22 -20.05
C THR A 1128 -39.33 -47.39 -20.93
N ALA A 1129 -39.29 -46.89 -22.17
CA ALA A 1129 -40.40 -46.94 -23.14
C ALA A 1129 -40.13 -47.96 -24.26
N LYS A 1130 -41.18 -48.63 -24.79
CA LYS A 1130 -41.03 -49.56 -25.92
C LYS A 1130 -40.74 -48.76 -27.20
N LYS A 1131 -39.97 -49.34 -28.13
CA LYS A 1131 -39.38 -48.68 -29.32
C LYS A 1131 -40.39 -47.97 -30.27
N GLU A 1132 -41.69 -48.18 -30.08
CA GLU A 1132 -42.78 -47.66 -30.92
C GLU A 1132 -43.61 -46.54 -30.25
N GLU A 1133 -43.40 -46.22 -28.97
CA GLU A 1133 -44.15 -45.17 -28.26
C GLU A 1133 -43.64 -43.77 -28.60
N LYS A 1134 -44.55 -42.83 -28.89
CA LYS A 1134 -44.20 -41.42 -29.14
C LYS A 1134 -43.85 -40.73 -27.83
N ALA A 1135 -42.56 -40.42 -27.61
CA ALA A 1135 -42.09 -39.67 -26.44
C ALA A 1135 -41.77 -38.20 -26.77
N TYR A 1136 -42.30 -37.25 -25.99
CA TYR A 1136 -42.07 -35.82 -26.16
C TYR A 1136 -41.66 -35.13 -24.86
N MET A 1137 -40.59 -34.31 -24.90
CA MET A 1137 -40.11 -33.53 -23.75
C MET A 1137 -40.50 -32.06 -23.85
N ARG A 1138 -40.88 -31.46 -22.73
CA ARG A 1138 -40.99 -30.01 -22.50
C ARG A 1138 -40.19 -29.63 -21.26
N ILE A 1139 -39.63 -28.43 -21.21
CA ILE A 1139 -38.96 -27.91 -20.00
C ILE A 1139 -39.64 -26.62 -19.56
N TYR A 1140 -39.96 -26.55 -18.27
CA TYR A 1140 -40.51 -25.38 -17.61
C TYR A 1140 -39.52 -24.85 -16.59
N ASN A 1141 -39.56 -23.55 -16.28
CA ASN A 1141 -38.88 -23.02 -15.09
C ASN A 1141 -39.71 -23.30 -13.83
N ALA A 1142 -39.18 -22.95 -12.65
CA ALA A 1142 -39.85 -23.17 -11.36
C ALA A 1142 -41.21 -22.46 -11.21
N SER A 1143 -41.46 -21.37 -11.95
CA SER A 1143 -42.75 -20.67 -11.97
C SER A 1143 -43.76 -21.30 -12.95
N GLY A 1144 -43.42 -22.41 -13.60
CA GLY A 1144 -44.29 -23.12 -14.54
C GLY A 1144 -44.33 -22.51 -15.96
N THR A 1145 -43.45 -21.56 -16.28
CA THR A 1145 -43.32 -20.98 -17.62
C THR A 1145 -42.55 -21.94 -18.53
N LEU A 1146 -43.08 -22.22 -19.73
CA LEU A 1146 -42.44 -23.09 -20.71
C LEU A 1146 -41.17 -22.42 -21.26
N VAL A 1147 -40.00 -22.96 -20.93
CA VAL A 1147 -38.68 -22.46 -21.38
C VAL A 1147 -38.12 -23.26 -22.56
N ARG A 1148 -38.61 -24.49 -22.77
CA ARG A 1148 -38.40 -25.24 -24.03
C ARG A 1148 -39.66 -25.95 -24.49
N PRO A 1149 -40.09 -25.75 -25.75
CA PRO A 1149 -41.30 -26.35 -26.30
C PRO A 1149 -41.14 -27.86 -26.52
N ALA A 1150 -42.26 -28.51 -26.88
CA ALA A 1150 -42.33 -29.95 -27.06
C ALA A 1150 -41.37 -30.43 -28.16
N GLN A 1151 -40.46 -31.34 -27.82
CA GLN A 1151 -39.56 -31.99 -28.77
C GLN A 1151 -39.68 -33.51 -28.66
N LYS A 1152 -39.70 -34.23 -29.78
CA LYS A 1152 -39.66 -35.70 -29.77
C LYS A 1152 -38.28 -36.17 -29.27
N ILE A 1153 -38.25 -37.14 -28.35
CA ILE A 1153 -37.01 -37.61 -27.72
C ILE A 1153 -36.86 -39.14 -27.81
N TYR A 1154 -35.63 -39.62 -27.64
CA TYR A 1154 -35.29 -41.04 -27.50
C TYR A 1154 -34.55 -41.30 -26.17
N SER A 1155 -34.63 -42.54 -25.64
CA SER A 1155 -33.93 -42.92 -24.42
C SER A 1155 -32.41 -42.77 -24.58
N GLY A 1156 -31.76 -42.10 -23.62
CA GLY A 1156 -30.32 -41.81 -23.62
C GLY A 1156 -29.94 -40.51 -24.34
N GLN A 1157 -30.91 -39.75 -24.86
CA GLN A 1157 -30.63 -38.49 -25.56
C GLN A 1157 -30.20 -37.39 -24.59
N GLN A 1158 -29.20 -36.61 -25.00
CA GLN A 1158 -28.67 -35.48 -24.23
C GLN A 1158 -29.26 -34.15 -24.67
N PHE A 1159 -29.40 -33.23 -23.71
CA PHE A 1159 -29.92 -31.88 -23.93
C PHE A 1159 -29.03 -30.84 -23.27
N ASN A 1160 -28.59 -29.87 -24.08
CA ASN A 1160 -27.84 -28.71 -23.61
C ASN A 1160 -28.79 -27.64 -23.06
N LEU A 1161 -28.56 -27.26 -21.80
CA LEU A 1161 -29.26 -26.24 -21.03
C LEU A 1161 -28.40 -24.98 -20.81
N SER A 1162 -27.26 -24.84 -21.49
CA SER A 1162 -26.34 -23.70 -21.31
C SER A 1162 -27.01 -22.34 -21.48
N ALA A 1163 -27.99 -22.23 -22.38
CA ALA A 1163 -28.74 -21.00 -22.64
C ALA A 1163 -29.77 -20.63 -21.54
N LEU A 1164 -30.03 -21.52 -20.57
CA LEU A 1164 -30.93 -21.25 -19.45
C LEU A 1164 -30.11 -20.72 -18.25
N PRO A 1165 -30.53 -19.71 -17.49
CA PRO A 1165 -29.80 -19.26 -16.30
C PRO A 1165 -29.77 -20.34 -15.21
N ALA A 1166 -28.88 -20.21 -14.22
CA ALA A 1166 -28.89 -21.06 -13.02
C ALA A 1166 -30.26 -20.99 -12.34
N GLY A 1167 -30.77 -22.13 -11.89
CA GLY A 1167 -32.12 -22.22 -11.33
C GLY A 1167 -32.74 -23.62 -11.42
N VAL A 1168 -33.96 -23.73 -10.92
CA VAL A 1168 -34.72 -24.99 -10.90
C VAL A 1168 -35.65 -25.07 -12.11
N TYR A 1169 -35.58 -26.20 -12.82
CA TYR A 1169 -36.37 -26.48 -14.01
C TYR A 1169 -37.16 -27.77 -13.84
N ILE A 1170 -38.34 -27.86 -14.46
CA ILE A 1170 -39.18 -29.06 -14.47
C ILE A 1170 -39.15 -29.63 -15.89
N VAL A 1171 -38.57 -30.82 -16.04
CA VAL A 1171 -38.53 -31.58 -17.28
C VAL A 1171 -39.72 -32.53 -17.32
N ASN A 1172 -40.67 -32.25 -18.21
CA ASN A 1172 -41.83 -33.10 -18.46
C ASN A 1172 -41.59 -33.97 -19.69
N VAL A 1173 -41.77 -35.28 -19.57
CA VAL A 1173 -41.76 -36.22 -20.69
C VAL A 1173 -43.13 -36.87 -20.81
N THR A 1174 -43.78 -36.68 -21.95
CA THR A 1174 -44.99 -37.40 -22.33
C THR A 1174 -44.61 -38.72 -23.01
N ILE A 1175 -45.06 -39.86 -22.50
CA ILE A 1175 -44.87 -41.21 -23.07
C ILE A 1175 -46.26 -41.81 -23.30
N GLY A 1176 -46.67 -41.95 -24.57
CA GLY A 1176 -48.06 -42.28 -24.90
C GLY A 1176 -49.00 -41.18 -24.39
N ASP A 1177 -50.01 -41.55 -23.58
CA ASP A 1177 -50.97 -40.61 -22.99
C ASP A 1177 -50.57 -40.14 -21.57
N LYS A 1178 -49.44 -40.62 -21.03
CA LYS A 1178 -48.96 -40.25 -19.68
C LYS A 1178 -47.90 -39.17 -19.75
N VAL A 1179 -47.96 -38.21 -18.82
CA VAL A 1179 -46.90 -37.21 -18.61
C VAL A 1179 -46.20 -37.52 -17.30
N GLU A 1180 -44.88 -37.73 -17.35
CA GLU A 1180 -44.02 -37.86 -16.18
C GLU A 1180 -43.10 -36.64 -16.07
N SER A 1181 -42.79 -36.23 -14.84
CA SER A 1181 -42.03 -34.99 -14.56
C SER A 1181 -40.85 -35.26 -13.65
N LYS A 1182 -39.71 -34.60 -13.91
CA LYS A 1182 -38.53 -34.58 -13.04
C LYS A 1182 -38.00 -33.16 -12.89
N THR A 1183 -37.70 -32.78 -11.64
CA THR A 1183 -37.05 -31.51 -11.34
C THR A 1183 -35.56 -31.62 -11.57
N VAL A 1184 -34.97 -30.64 -12.26
CA VAL A 1184 -33.54 -30.51 -12.56
C VAL A 1184 -33.02 -29.19 -11.98
N VAL A 1185 -31.94 -29.24 -11.21
CA VAL A 1185 -31.28 -28.05 -10.66
C VAL A 1185 -30.08 -27.70 -11.53
N LYS A 1186 -30.06 -26.51 -12.13
CA LYS A 1186 -28.93 -25.99 -12.89
C LYS A 1186 -28.12 -25.00 -12.04
N TYR A 1187 -26.81 -25.22 -11.91
CA TYR A 1187 -25.88 -24.29 -11.25
C TYR A 1187 -25.07 -23.46 -12.25
#